data_AF-A0AB34II94-F1
#
_entry.id   AF-A0AB34II94-F1
#
_cell.length_a   1.000
_cell.length_b   1.000
_cell.length_c   1.000
_cell.angle_alpha   90.00
_cell.angle_beta   90.00
_cell.angle_gamma   90.00
#
_symmetry.space_group_name_H-M   'P 1'
#
loop_
_entity.id
_entity.type
_entity.pdbx_description
1 polymer ?
#
loop_
_entity_poly.entity_id
_entity_poly.type
_entity_poly.pdbx_seq_one_letter_code
_entity_poly.pdbx_strand_id
1 'polypeptide(L)'
;MSGLPRELLKWLQSLDLTYSVKNVKRDFSNGFLVAEIFSRYYVQDVEMHSFDNGTSLQRKLDNWGQLNKFFVKRGIKIDREIIDDVVHCKTVEAPTTLITQIYTMLTRREIRCTPAVDVAIAGSDVTSVPPFARPNASSLLASNIKGSELVTSLQDRSAAQSRAKALLEEHSAALRQERTNDPSRFATTNTLNSSMYQSMLRGPSKPVSESVETATVRFQEVKVRPVDRQISQLRASRDPTNGGGGGSHAASAAAAAPVPASAPPCADVMQLLSEAVLAQPALLQGEAPPADSAFLTLVRALPDADEALAASFFHSAAANVGAMADSCLQSPRQAWQLFNLLLQAMTAAAASAAVSEAIASLLCAVGTRLVAADSKAAQSLLHDFGLPRLLPLLSQQPARRRELLSVLYAFCAPTPEAHMDTIRWLQESLPDQKEFLLTLSVLITLEPEFSGDLIDLYVYYCVIALGMPSTRLRSAALSMLPVVFEYDYALVLRLLPRLTMLAEEPWWEVSAGLGKICSLLLCIPAGATSEEAPAVLELLLRVLASRNPMVLRHVLPDAAPLVGAQPGVGRAFAAALVEMPPPERAAVLQTTAGWPKLQVAQALLSLAKEQALDHLLGAHADVLLAVICTPLDAGKEAWAAWLKANKDYLYVGLCDEDLCQQMSTALLTLFRFLRELALPTFSTLFSSLRMLSGPDGHPMCQTSADTLLTGLYRMGEPFSGAVAKLVGEFEAPMRQAMGQTVKLVSGA
;
A
#
# COMPACT_ATOMS: atom_id res chain seq x y z
N MET A 1 -8.55 -1.35 -28.43
CA MET A 1 -9.07 -0.84 -29.72
C MET A 1 -8.96 -1.94 -30.76
N SER A 2 -9.92 -2.00 -31.69
CA SER A 2 -10.22 -3.08 -32.65
C SER A 2 -9.02 -3.79 -33.31
N GLY A 3 -9.07 -5.13 -33.36
CA GLY A 3 -8.08 -6.02 -34.02
C GLY A 3 -8.07 -5.98 -35.55
N LEU A 4 -8.26 -4.81 -36.16
CA LEU A 4 -8.12 -4.58 -37.59
C LEU A 4 -6.87 -3.73 -37.87
N PRO A 5 -6.08 -4.05 -38.91
CA PRO A 5 -5.01 -3.17 -39.40
C PRO A 5 -5.47 -1.73 -39.62
N ARG A 6 -4.59 -0.77 -39.31
CA ARG A 6 -4.86 0.68 -39.42
C ARG A 6 -5.32 1.09 -40.84
N GLU A 7 -4.82 0.40 -41.86
CA GLU A 7 -5.22 0.63 -43.26
C GLU A 7 -6.70 0.28 -43.50
N LEU A 8 -7.17 -0.87 -43.00
CA LEU A 8 -8.59 -1.25 -43.10
C LEU A 8 -9.51 -0.33 -42.33
N LEU A 9 -9.09 0.13 -41.15
CA LEU A 9 -9.89 1.08 -40.36
C LEU A 9 -10.07 2.40 -41.09
N LYS A 10 -9.00 2.93 -41.71
CA LYS A 10 -9.09 4.15 -42.53
C LYS A 10 -9.99 3.95 -43.75
N TRP A 11 -9.88 2.81 -44.42
CA TRP A 11 -10.73 2.49 -45.57
C TRP A 11 -12.20 2.39 -45.17
N LEU A 12 -12.53 1.66 -44.11
CA LEU A 12 -13.91 1.56 -43.61
C LEU A 12 -14.48 2.92 -43.20
N GLN A 13 -13.67 3.79 -42.59
CA GLN A 13 -14.05 5.16 -42.26
C GLN A 13 -14.31 6.02 -43.50
N SER A 14 -13.58 5.80 -44.60
CA SER A 14 -13.76 6.55 -45.86
C SER A 14 -15.03 6.20 -46.64
N LEU A 15 -15.71 5.10 -46.29
CA LEU A 15 -16.93 4.65 -46.98
C LEU A 15 -18.21 5.28 -46.43
N ASP A 16 -18.13 6.10 -45.37
CA ASP A 16 -19.28 6.75 -44.69
C ASP A 16 -20.44 5.76 -44.45
N LEU A 17 -20.12 4.63 -43.82
CA LEU A 17 -21.09 3.59 -43.48
C LEU A 17 -22.11 4.11 -42.46
N THR A 18 -23.33 3.60 -42.53
CA THR A 18 -24.47 3.99 -41.68
C THR A 18 -24.18 3.80 -40.19
N TYR A 19 -23.33 2.81 -39.84
CA TYR A 19 -22.89 2.58 -38.48
C TYR A 19 -21.36 2.57 -38.36
N SER A 20 -20.84 3.28 -37.35
CA SER A 20 -19.44 3.22 -36.97
C SER A 20 -19.09 1.82 -36.43
N VAL A 21 -18.07 1.17 -36.98
CA VAL A 21 -17.57 -0.13 -36.51
C VAL A 21 -16.92 0.02 -35.13
N LYS A 22 -17.53 -0.57 -34.09
CA LYS A 22 -17.01 -0.54 -32.71
C LYS A 22 -16.52 -1.91 -32.26
N ASN A 23 -17.24 -2.97 -32.64
CA ASN A 23 -16.89 -4.36 -32.35
C ASN A 23 -16.95 -5.18 -33.63
N VAL A 24 -15.79 -5.34 -34.28
CA VAL A 24 -15.64 -6.01 -35.58
C VAL A 24 -16.32 -7.38 -35.64
N LYS A 25 -16.19 -8.17 -34.57
CA LYS A 25 -16.78 -9.51 -34.49
C LYS A 25 -18.31 -9.47 -34.49
N ARG A 26 -18.90 -8.56 -33.73
CA ARG A 26 -20.36 -8.44 -33.62
C ARG A 26 -20.95 -7.72 -34.83
N ASP A 27 -20.37 -6.60 -35.20
CA ASP A 27 -20.94 -5.66 -36.17
C ASP A 27 -20.92 -6.24 -37.60
N PHE A 28 -19.93 -7.07 -37.95
CA PHE A 28 -19.89 -7.76 -39.25
C PHE A 28 -20.67 -9.09 -39.27
N SER A 29 -21.03 -9.67 -38.11
CA SER A 29 -21.69 -10.99 -38.06
C SER A 29 -23.06 -11.05 -38.75
N ASN A 30 -23.77 -9.92 -38.85
CA ASN A 30 -25.09 -9.86 -39.47
C ASN A 30 -25.04 -9.82 -41.02
N GLY A 31 -23.94 -9.37 -41.62
CA GLY A 31 -23.81 -9.20 -43.06
C GLY A 31 -24.33 -7.87 -43.61
N PHE A 32 -25.14 -7.11 -42.86
CA PHE A 32 -25.65 -5.79 -43.29
C PHE A 32 -24.52 -4.81 -43.68
N LEU A 33 -23.49 -4.66 -42.83
CA LEU A 33 -22.36 -3.78 -43.14
C LEU A 33 -21.55 -4.28 -44.36
N VAL A 34 -21.51 -5.60 -44.59
CA VAL A 34 -20.87 -6.16 -45.78
C VAL A 34 -21.67 -5.78 -47.03
N ALA A 35 -23.00 -5.92 -46.99
CA ALA A 35 -23.88 -5.46 -48.06
C ALA A 35 -23.73 -3.96 -48.33
N GLU A 36 -23.64 -3.15 -47.27
CA GLU A 36 -23.44 -1.71 -47.39
C GLU A 36 -22.10 -1.36 -48.04
N ILE A 37 -21.02 -2.05 -47.69
CA ILE A 37 -19.73 -1.88 -48.36
C ILE A 37 -19.88 -2.19 -49.85
N PHE A 38 -20.49 -3.31 -50.22
CA PHE A 38 -20.65 -3.68 -51.64
C PHE A 38 -21.61 -2.76 -52.39
N SER A 39 -22.64 -2.19 -51.75
CA SER A 39 -23.56 -1.25 -52.41
C SER A 39 -22.89 0.04 -52.86
N ARG A 40 -21.79 0.47 -52.21
CA ARG A 40 -20.98 1.61 -52.65
C ARG A 40 -20.24 1.36 -53.96
N TYR A 41 -19.93 0.10 -54.28
CA TYR A 41 -19.19 -0.28 -55.49
C TYR A 41 -20.10 -0.90 -56.57
N TYR A 42 -21.22 -1.50 -56.16
CA TYR A 42 -22.18 -2.22 -57.01
C TYR A 42 -23.60 -1.71 -56.77
N VAL A 43 -23.81 -0.40 -56.99
CA VAL A 43 -25.08 0.31 -56.71
C VAL A 43 -26.31 -0.35 -57.36
N GLN A 44 -26.15 -0.95 -58.55
CA GLN A 44 -27.24 -1.57 -59.30
C GLN A 44 -27.52 -3.03 -58.91
N ASP A 45 -26.68 -3.67 -58.09
CA ASP A 45 -26.81 -5.10 -57.75
C ASP A 45 -27.10 -5.37 -56.29
N VAL A 46 -26.93 -4.37 -55.42
CA VAL A 46 -27.14 -4.52 -53.97
C VAL A 46 -28.23 -3.56 -53.52
N GLU A 47 -29.43 -4.12 -53.37
CA GLU A 47 -30.60 -3.40 -52.90
C GLU A 47 -30.59 -3.32 -51.37
N MET A 48 -30.08 -2.23 -50.79
CA MET A 48 -29.96 -2.10 -49.32
C MET A 48 -31.28 -2.26 -48.55
N HIS A 49 -32.44 -2.02 -49.18
CA HIS A 49 -33.75 -2.21 -48.55
C HIS A 49 -34.13 -3.68 -48.31
N SER A 50 -33.43 -4.63 -48.93
CA SER A 50 -33.68 -6.07 -48.72
C SER A 50 -32.90 -6.66 -47.54
N PHE A 51 -31.99 -5.90 -46.94
CA PHE A 51 -31.14 -6.33 -45.82
C PHE A 51 -31.65 -5.79 -44.47
N ASP A 52 -31.70 -6.66 -43.45
CA ASP A 52 -32.23 -6.34 -42.12
C ASP A 52 -31.11 -6.23 -41.07
N ASN A 53 -31.06 -5.14 -40.29
CA ASN A 53 -30.09 -4.94 -39.20
C ASN A 53 -30.46 -5.65 -37.87
N GLY A 54 -31.37 -6.62 -37.90
CA GLY A 54 -31.78 -7.36 -36.71
C GLY A 54 -30.70 -8.31 -36.19
N THR A 55 -30.66 -8.54 -34.88
CA THR A 55 -29.61 -9.34 -34.24
C THR A 55 -29.90 -10.85 -34.22
N SER A 56 -31.08 -11.29 -34.67
CA SER A 56 -31.49 -12.69 -34.65
C SER A 56 -30.75 -13.55 -35.69
N LEU A 57 -30.45 -14.80 -35.34
CA LEU A 57 -29.70 -15.72 -36.21
C LEU A 57 -30.38 -15.90 -37.58
N GLN A 58 -31.70 -16.01 -37.61
CA GLN A 58 -32.47 -16.12 -38.86
C GLN A 58 -32.17 -14.96 -39.82
N ARG A 59 -32.21 -13.72 -39.32
CA ARG A 59 -31.92 -12.52 -40.13
C ARG A 59 -30.48 -12.48 -40.61
N LYS A 60 -29.52 -12.93 -39.78
CA LYS A 60 -28.13 -13.06 -40.21
C LYS A 60 -28.04 -14.04 -41.39
N LEU A 61 -28.61 -15.23 -41.26
CA LEU A 61 -28.59 -16.25 -42.32
C LEU A 61 -29.26 -15.77 -43.61
N ASP A 62 -30.39 -15.07 -43.49
CA ASP A 62 -31.11 -14.51 -44.64
C ASP A 62 -30.25 -13.45 -45.36
N ASN A 63 -29.62 -12.54 -44.62
CA ASN A 63 -28.70 -11.53 -45.17
C ASN A 63 -27.48 -12.18 -45.85
N TRP A 64 -26.82 -13.14 -45.19
CA TRP A 64 -25.69 -13.86 -45.77
C TRP A 64 -26.09 -14.72 -46.97
N GLY A 65 -27.31 -15.24 -47.00
CA GLY A 65 -27.89 -15.94 -48.15
C GLY A 65 -28.08 -15.03 -49.36
N GLN A 66 -28.51 -13.78 -49.14
CA GLN A 66 -28.59 -12.76 -50.20
C GLN A 66 -27.20 -12.37 -50.71
N LEU A 67 -26.24 -12.13 -49.81
CA LEU A 67 -24.85 -11.84 -50.17
C LEU A 67 -24.21 -12.98 -50.98
N ASN A 68 -24.46 -14.23 -50.61
CA ASN A 68 -23.91 -15.38 -51.33
C ASN A 68 -24.44 -15.46 -52.77
N LYS A 69 -25.72 -15.17 -53.01
CA LYS A 69 -26.28 -15.09 -54.37
C LYS A 69 -25.61 -13.98 -55.19
N PHE A 70 -25.38 -12.82 -54.56
CA PHE A 70 -24.65 -11.71 -55.17
C PHE A 70 -23.19 -12.09 -55.49
N PHE A 71 -22.48 -12.74 -54.56
CA PHE A 71 -21.11 -13.18 -54.75
C PHE A 71 -20.98 -14.16 -55.93
N VAL A 72 -21.89 -15.13 -56.01
CA VAL A 72 -21.93 -16.08 -57.15
C VAL A 72 -22.20 -15.35 -58.47
N LYS A 73 -23.15 -14.42 -58.51
CA LYS A 73 -23.48 -13.63 -59.72
C LYS A 73 -22.30 -12.81 -60.23
N ARG A 74 -21.48 -12.27 -59.32
CA ARG A 74 -20.33 -11.40 -59.64
C ARG A 74 -18.99 -12.14 -59.69
N GLY A 75 -18.97 -13.46 -59.50
CA GLY A 75 -17.75 -14.27 -59.51
C GLY A 75 -16.80 -13.99 -58.32
N ILE A 76 -17.35 -13.47 -57.22
CA ILE A 76 -16.60 -13.19 -55.98
C ILE A 76 -16.39 -14.50 -55.23
N LYS A 77 -15.13 -14.86 -54.99
CA LYS A 77 -14.76 -16.06 -54.26
C LYS A 77 -14.48 -15.71 -52.80
N ILE A 78 -15.44 -16.04 -51.93
CA ILE A 78 -15.28 -15.97 -50.47
C ILE A 78 -15.60 -17.36 -49.93
N ASP A 79 -14.71 -17.92 -49.12
CA ASP A 79 -14.86 -19.25 -48.58
C ASP A 79 -16.06 -19.31 -47.62
N ARG A 80 -16.89 -20.35 -47.79
CA ARG A 80 -18.10 -20.53 -46.97
C ARG A 80 -17.77 -20.72 -45.49
N GLU A 81 -16.61 -21.29 -45.18
CA GLU A 81 -16.13 -21.49 -43.81
C GLU A 81 -15.88 -20.15 -43.09
N ILE A 82 -15.30 -19.16 -43.79
CA ILE A 82 -15.08 -17.82 -43.24
C ILE A 82 -16.42 -17.13 -42.96
N ILE A 83 -17.40 -17.29 -43.86
CA ILE A 83 -18.74 -16.73 -43.68
C ILE A 83 -19.43 -17.36 -42.46
N ASP A 84 -19.35 -18.69 -42.31
CA ASP A 84 -19.91 -19.42 -41.17
C ASP A 84 -19.28 -18.95 -39.84
N ASP A 85 -17.95 -18.82 -39.81
CA ASP A 85 -17.21 -18.35 -38.64
C ASP A 85 -17.57 -16.91 -38.24
N VAL A 86 -17.86 -16.05 -39.23
CA VAL A 86 -18.31 -14.66 -39.02
C VAL A 86 -19.75 -14.61 -38.53
N VAL A 87 -20.67 -15.39 -39.12
CA VAL A 87 -22.08 -15.48 -38.70
C VAL A 87 -22.19 -15.90 -37.23
N HIS A 88 -21.39 -16.91 -36.86
CA HIS A 88 -21.41 -17.53 -35.53
C HIS A 88 -20.49 -16.84 -34.52
N CYS A 89 -19.75 -15.80 -34.92
CA CYS A 89 -18.81 -15.11 -34.04
C CYS A 89 -17.82 -16.11 -33.39
N LYS A 90 -17.20 -16.99 -34.17
CA LYS A 90 -16.25 -17.99 -33.65
C LYS A 90 -14.94 -17.33 -33.20
N THR A 91 -14.19 -16.78 -34.14
CA THR A 91 -12.89 -16.14 -33.89
C THR A 91 -12.93 -14.64 -34.14
N VAL A 92 -11.92 -13.89 -33.66
CA VAL A 92 -11.74 -12.46 -33.99
C VAL A 92 -11.05 -12.30 -35.35
N GLU A 93 -10.32 -13.32 -35.77
CA GLU A 93 -9.57 -13.34 -37.03
C GLU A 93 -10.47 -13.51 -38.26
N ALA A 94 -11.52 -14.33 -38.18
CA ALA A 94 -12.44 -14.56 -39.29
C ALA A 94 -13.01 -13.27 -39.94
N PRO A 95 -13.57 -12.30 -39.19
CA PRO A 95 -14.05 -11.06 -39.80
C PRO A 95 -12.89 -10.19 -40.34
N THR A 96 -11.71 -10.22 -39.72
CA THR A 96 -10.53 -9.50 -40.23
C THR A 96 -10.05 -10.08 -41.56
N THR A 97 -10.00 -11.40 -41.69
CA THR A 97 -9.67 -12.10 -42.95
C THR A 97 -10.68 -11.78 -44.02
N LEU A 98 -11.97 -11.83 -43.69
CA LEU A 98 -13.04 -11.48 -44.63
C LEU A 98 -12.93 -10.02 -45.13
N ILE A 99 -12.76 -9.06 -44.22
CA ILE A 99 -12.65 -7.64 -44.59
C ILE A 99 -11.38 -7.39 -45.41
N THR A 100 -10.29 -8.08 -45.10
CA THR A 100 -9.05 -8.04 -45.89
C THR A 100 -9.28 -8.54 -47.31
N GLN A 101 -9.95 -9.68 -47.49
CA GLN A 101 -10.29 -10.20 -48.81
C GLN A 101 -11.17 -9.21 -49.59
N ILE A 102 -12.21 -8.65 -48.94
CA ILE A 102 -13.10 -7.66 -49.55
C ILE A 102 -12.32 -6.40 -49.96
N TYR A 103 -11.46 -5.87 -49.08
CA TYR A 103 -10.63 -4.70 -49.36
C TYR A 103 -9.72 -4.94 -50.57
N THR A 104 -8.97 -6.04 -50.57
CA THR A 104 -8.04 -6.39 -51.65
C THR A 104 -8.79 -6.56 -52.97
N MET A 105 -9.97 -7.19 -52.96
CA MET A 105 -10.76 -7.34 -54.18
C MET A 105 -11.31 -6.01 -54.70
N LEU A 106 -11.89 -5.18 -53.84
CA LEU A 106 -12.58 -3.94 -54.26
C LEU A 106 -11.60 -2.84 -54.65
N THR A 107 -10.45 -2.75 -53.97
CA THR A 107 -9.47 -1.68 -54.20
C THR A 107 -8.30 -2.12 -55.09
N ARG A 108 -8.14 -3.43 -55.33
CA ARG A 108 -6.97 -4.05 -55.97
C ARG A 108 -5.63 -3.67 -55.31
N ARG A 109 -5.66 -3.35 -54.01
CA ARG A 109 -4.49 -3.03 -53.18
C ARG A 109 -4.31 -4.12 -52.14
N GLU A 110 -3.09 -4.62 -52.02
CA GLU A 110 -2.73 -5.54 -50.94
C GLU A 110 -2.32 -4.75 -49.70
N ILE A 111 -2.82 -5.18 -48.54
CA ILE A 111 -2.45 -4.60 -47.24
C ILE A 111 -1.00 -4.96 -46.95
N ARG A 112 -0.15 -3.95 -46.73
CA ARG A 112 1.20 -4.19 -46.21
C ARG A 112 1.09 -4.59 -44.73
N CYS A 113 0.92 -5.87 -44.45
CA CYS A 113 1.16 -6.40 -43.11
C CYS A 113 2.67 -6.24 -42.84
N THR A 114 3.05 -5.22 -42.09
CA THR A 114 4.30 -5.29 -41.34
C THR A 114 4.16 -6.50 -40.42
N PRO A 115 5.01 -7.54 -40.53
CA PRO A 115 5.08 -8.50 -39.44
C PRO A 115 5.30 -7.68 -38.17
N ALA A 116 4.50 -7.97 -37.14
CA ALA A 116 4.80 -7.45 -35.82
C ALA A 116 6.29 -7.69 -35.59
N VAL A 117 7.01 -6.65 -35.14
CA VAL A 117 8.45 -6.71 -34.92
C VAL A 117 8.73 -7.89 -34.00
N ASP A 118 9.15 -8.99 -34.60
CA ASP A 118 9.93 -10.04 -33.98
C ASP A 118 11.22 -9.36 -33.53
N VAL A 119 11.22 -8.87 -32.29
CA VAL A 119 12.46 -8.59 -31.59
C VAL A 119 13.16 -9.94 -31.46
N ALA A 120 14.18 -10.12 -32.29
CA ALA A 120 15.14 -11.19 -32.22
C ALA A 120 15.77 -11.21 -30.82
N ILE A 121 15.19 -12.00 -29.92
CA ILE A 121 15.92 -12.68 -28.86
C ILE A 121 16.16 -14.07 -29.42
N ALA A 122 17.44 -14.38 -29.64
CA ALA A 122 17.92 -15.65 -30.13
C ALA A 122 17.31 -16.82 -29.31
N GLY A 123 16.69 -17.78 -30.02
CA GLY A 123 16.26 -19.06 -29.46
C GLY A 123 14.76 -19.20 -29.20
N SER A 124 13.90 -18.93 -30.17
CA SER A 124 12.49 -19.30 -30.12
C SER A 124 12.24 -20.64 -30.83
N ASP A 125 11.78 -21.63 -30.07
CA ASP A 125 10.89 -22.66 -30.59
C ASP A 125 9.47 -22.06 -30.57
N VAL A 126 8.98 -21.60 -31.73
CA VAL A 126 7.83 -20.70 -31.93
C VAL A 126 6.47 -21.43 -31.76
N THR A 127 6.33 -22.36 -30.81
CA THR A 127 5.04 -23.04 -30.58
C THR A 127 4.67 -23.30 -29.11
N SER A 128 5.30 -22.67 -28.12
CA SER A 128 4.84 -22.82 -26.73
C SER A 128 4.10 -21.58 -26.23
N VAL A 129 2.78 -21.54 -26.45
CA VAL A 129 1.91 -20.73 -25.58
C VAL A 129 2.22 -21.18 -24.14
N PRO A 130 2.63 -20.26 -23.23
CA PRO A 130 2.95 -20.62 -21.86
C PRO A 130 1.80 -21.43 -21.25
N PRO A 131 2.05 -22.51 -20.49
CA PRO A 131 1.01 -23.44 -20.07
C PRO A 131 -0.18 -22.81 -19.34
N PHE A 132 0.03 -21.69 -18.62
CA PHE A 132 -1.04 -20.94 -17.93
C PHE A 132 -1.94 -20.13 -18.87
N ALA A 133 -1.49 -19.84 -20.09
CA ALA A 133 -2.21 -19.11 -21.12
C ALA A 133 -2.88 -20.05 -22.14
N ARG A 134 -2.73 -21.37 -21.98
CA ARG A 134 -3.41 -22.36 -22.83
C ARG A 134 -4.91 -22.39 -22.49
N PRO A 135 -5.78 -22.55 -23.49
CA PRO A 135 -7.21 -22.58 -23.26
C PRO A 135 -7.60 -23.81 -22.43
N ASN A 136 -8.38 -23.62 -21.38
CA ASN A 136 -8.95 -24.70 -20.58
C ASN A 136 -10.09 -25.41 -21.36
N ALA A 137 -10.45 -26.63 -20.95
CA ALA A 137 -11.50 -27.43 -21.59
C ALA A 137 -12.80 -26.64 -21.83
N SER A 138 -13.24 -25.84 -20.87
CA SER A 138 -14.45 -25.01 -20.97
C SER A 138 -14.31 -23.90 -22.03
N SER A 139 -13.16 -23.24 -22.11
CA SER A 139 -12.87 -22.21 -23.12
C SER A 139 -12.68 -22.78 -24.52
N LEU A 140 -12.11 -23.99 -24.63
CA LEU A 140 -12.01 -24.74 -25.90
C LEU A 140 -13.40 -25.10 -26.43
N LEU A 141 -14.27 -25.64 -25.58
CA LEU A 141 -15.65 -25.94 -25.96
C LEU A 141 -16.42 -24.66 -26.31
N ALA A 142 -16.29 -23.60 -25.51
CA ALA A 142 -17.01 -22.34 -25.75
C ALA A 142 -16.53 -21.57 -26.98
N SER A 143 -15.27 -21.76 -27.41
CA SER A 143 -14.74 -21.16 -28.63
C SER A 143 -15.08 -21.96 -29.89
N ASN A 144 -15.11 -23.30 -29.80
CA ASN A 144 -15.32 -24.19 -30.93
C ASN A 144 -16.77 -24.65 -31.16
N ILE A 145 -17.64 -24.56 -30.14
CA ILE A 145 -19.05 -24.94 -30.24
C ILE A 145 -19.90 -23.76 -29.76
N LYS A 146 -20.45 -22.99 -30.69
CA LYS A 146 -21.38 -21.89 -30.38
C LYS A 146 -22.82 -22.39 -30.34
N GLY A 147 -23.62 -21.84 -29.43
CA GLY A 147 -25.05 -22.17 -29.32
C GLY A 147 -25.86 -21.96 -30.61
N SER A 148 -25.39 -21.08 -31.50
CA SER A 148 -25.99 -20.84 -32.80
C SER A 148 -25.69 -21.93 -33.85
N GLU A 149 -24.59 -22.67 -33.74
CA GLU A 149 -24.23 -23.78 -34.64
C GLU A 149 -25.03 -25.05 -34.36
N LEU A 150 -25.40 -25.26 -33.09
CA LEU A 150 -26.31 -26.35 -32.66
C LEU A 150 -27.71 -26.25 -33.31
N VAL A 151 -28.06 -25.08 -33.85
CA VAL A 151 -29.35 -24.83 -34.51
C VAL A 151 -29.23 -24.90 -36.05
N THR A 152 -28.04 -24.67 -36.61
CA THR A 152 -27.83 -24.54 -38.07
C THR A 152 -27.04 -25.70 -38.67
N SER A 153 -25.82 -25.96 -38.19
CA SER A 153 -24.85 -26.88 -38.80
C SER A 153 -24.75 -28.23 -38.08
N LEU A 154 -25.09 -28.29 -36.78
CA LEU A 154 -25.06 -29.50 -35.96
C LEU A 154 -26.46 -29.85 -35.45
N GLN A 155 -27.40 -30.10 -36.37
CA GLN A 155 -28.77 -30.49 -36.04
C GLN A 155 -28.87 -31.85 -35.32
N ASP A 156 -27.88 -32.73 -35.54
CA ASP A 156 -27.81 -34.02 -34.88
C ASP A 156 -27.11 -33.89 -33.51
N ARG A 157 -27.87 -34.13 -32.43
CA ARG A 157 -27.34 -34.15 -31.05
C ARG A 157 -26.20 -35.14 -30.88
N SER A 158 -26.21 -36.24 -31.64
CA SER A 158 -25.13 -37.23 -31.67
C SER A 158 -23.84 -36.65 -32.25
N ALA A 159 -23.93 -35.90 -33.36
CA ALA A 159 -22.78 -35.26 -34.01
C ALA A 159 -22.18 -34.11 -33.18
N ALA A 160 -23.02 -33.34 -32.48
CA ALA A 160 -22.54 -32.31 -31.56
C ALA A 160 -21.84 -32.92 -30.33
N GLN A 161 -22.39 -34.00 -29.77
CA GLN A 161 -21.78 -34.73 -28.66
C GLN A 161 -20.47 -35.40 -29.05
N SER A 162 -20.38 -36.01 -30.24
CA SER A 162 -19.15 -36.64 -30.72
C SER A 162 -18.04 -35.61 -30.95
N ARG A 163 -18.37 -34.43 -31.50
CA ARG A 163 -17.42 -33.32 -31.68
C ARG A 163 -16.93 -32.73 -30.36
N ALA A 164 -17.84 -32.51 -29.39
CA ALA A 164 -17.46 -32.07 -28.05
C ALA A 164 -16.57 -33.10 -27.34
N LYS A 165 -16.88 -34.39 -27.48
CA LYS A 165 -16.07 -35.48 -26.93
C LYS A 165 -14.68 -35.54 -27.56
N ALA A 166 -14.58 -35.40 -28.88
CA ALA A 166 -13.30 -35.38 -29.59
C ALA A 166 -12.40 -34.23 -29.10
N LEU A 167 -12.96 -33.02 -28.92
CA LEU A 167 -12.21 -31.86 -28.40
C LEU A 167 -11.71 -32.07 -26.96
N LEU A 168 -12.53 -32.68 -26.11
CA LEU A 168 -12.14 -33.02 -24.73
C LEU A 168 -11.06 -34.11 -24.70
N GLU A 169 -11.17 -35.10 -25.57
CA GLU A 169 -10.22 -36.20 -25.68
C GLU A 169 -8.86 -35.70 -26.15
N GLU A 170 -8.84 -34.85 -27.19
CA GLU A 170 -7.63 -34.18 -27.69
C GLU A 170 -6.97 -33.30 -26.62
N HIS A 171 -7.73 -32.48 -25.90
CA HIS A 171 -7.21 -31.67 -24.79
C HIS A 171 -6.64 -32.54 -23.66
N SER A 172 -7.32 -33.64 -23.33
CA SER A 172 -6.84 -34.58 -22.31
C SER A 172 -5.57 -35.32 -22.73
N ALA A 173 -5.42 -35.64 -24.02
CA ALA A 173 -4.24 -36.26 -24.59
C ALA A 173 -3.04 -35.30 -24.56
N ALA A 174 -3.25 -34.04 -24.93
CA ALA A 174 -2.23 -33.00 -24.86
C ALA A 174 -1.70 -32.82 -23.42
N LEU A 175 -2.59 -32.82 -22.41
CA LEU A 175 -2.20 -32.75 -20.99
C LEU A 175 -1.41 -33.99 -20.53
N ARG A 176 -1.72 -35.19 -21.04
CA ARG A 176 -0.94 -36.40 -20.74
C ARG A 176 0.46 -36.30 -21.34
N GLN A 177 0.56 -35.78 -22.57
CA GLN A 177 1.83 -35.57 -23.26
C GLN A 177 2.69 -34.49 -22.59
N GLU A 178 2.08 -33.42 -22.07
CA GLU A 178 2.80 -32.44 -21.24
C GLU A 178 3.37 -33.06 -19.96
N ARG A 179 2.60 -33.93 -19.28
CA ARG A 179 3.06 -34.60 -18.06
C ARG A 179 4.23 -35.54 -18.30
N THR A 180 4.29 -36.19 -19.47
CA THR A 180 5.42 -37.02 -19.86
C THR A 180 6.64 -36.20 -20.28
N ASN A 181 6.43 -35.03 -20.87
CA ASN A 181 7.52 -34.18 -21.39
C ASN A 181 8.20 -33.34 -20.29
N ASP A 182 7.46 -32.90 -19.25
CA ASP A 182 8.01 -32.12 -18.12
C ASP A 182 7.65 -32.74 -16.75
N PRO A 183 8.27 -33.85 -16.34
CA PRO A 183 7.98 -34.50 -15.05
C PRO A 183 8.27 -33.59 -13.84
N SER A 184 9.28 -32.73 -13.90
CA SER A 184 9.70 -31.82 -12.83
C SER A 184 8.70 -30.69 -12.53
N ARG A 185 7.89 -30.29 -13.52
CA ARG A 185 6.81 -29.30 -13.37
C ARG A 185 5.60 -29.87 -12.64
N PHE A 186 5.30 -31.15 -12.86
CA PHE A 186 4.18 -31.85 -12.23
C PHE A 186 4.58 -32.64 -10.98
N ALA A 187 5.88 -32.77 -10.74
CA ALA A 187 6.42 -33.17 -9.45
C ALA A 187 6.20 -32.03 -8.44
N THR A 188 5.73 -32.38 -7.25
CA THR A 188 5.51 -31.46 -6.13
C THR A 188 6.87 -30.93 -5.65
N THR A 189 7.41 -29.94 -6.35
CA THR A 189 8.54 -29.15 -5.88
C THR A 189 8.01 -28.11 -4.91
N ASN A 190 8.64 -28.07 -3.75
CA ASN A 190 8.24 -27.34 -2.55
C ASN A 190 8.42 -25.81 -2.71
N THR A 191 7.78 -25.23 -3.72
CA THR A 191 7.83 -23.81 -4.04
C THR A 191 6.60 -23.13 -3.43
N LEU A 192 6.82 -22.49 -2.28
CA LEU A 192 5.83 -21.92 -1.35
C LEU A 192 4.77 -21.01 -2.00
N ASN A 193 5.07 -20.41 -3.15
CA ASN A 193 4.18 -19.47 -3.84
C ASN A 193 2.91 -20.11 -4.42
N SER A 194 2.85 -21.44 -4.59
CA SER A 194 1.66 -22.10 -5.16
C SER A 194 0.92 -23.01 -4.17
N SER A 195 1.57 -23.54 -3.13
CA SER A 195 0.89 -24.40 -2.16
C SER A 195 0.07 -23.59 -1.15
N MET A 196 0.55 -22.40 -0.76
CA MET A 196 -0.11 -21.53 0.21
C MET A 196 -1.43 -20.97 -0.35
N TYR A 197 -1.43 -20.56 -1.63
CA TYR A 197 -2.63 -20.10 -2.35
C TYR A 197 -3.67 -21.22 -2.53
N GLN A 198 -3.24 -22.47 -2.77
CA GLN A 198 -4.16 -23.61 -2.90
C GLN A 198 -4.66 -24.13 -1.55
N SER A 199 -3.88 -23.99 -0.47
CA SER A 199 -4.23 -24.39 0.89
C SER A 199 -5.26 -23.44 1.52
N MET A 200 -5.12 -22.12 1.36
CA MET A 200 -6.08 -21.17 1.93
C MET A 200 -7.45 -21.20 1.24
N LEU A 201 -7.52 -21.53 -0.06
CA LEU A 201 -8.78 -21.62 -0.82
C LEU A 201 -9.51 -22.97 -0.64
N ARG A 202 -8.80 -24.02 -0.22
CA ARG A 202 -9.39 -25.32 0.11
C ARG A 202 -9.21 -25.54 1.60
N GLY A 203 -10.28 -25.31 2.38
CA GLY A 203 -10.29 -25.62 3.82
C GLY A 203 -9.70 -27.00 4.14
N PRO A 204 -9.30 -27.24 5.40
CA PRO A 204 -8.38 -28.31 5.79
C PRO A 204 -8.78 -29.65 5.17
N SER A 205 -7.86 -30.25 4.41
CA SER A 205 -8.08 -31.55 3.79
C SER A 205 -8.30 -32.60 4.89
N LYS A 206 -9.46 -33.25 4.89
CA LYS A 206 -9.67 -34.46 5.69
C LYS A 206 -8.58 -35.47 5.33
N PRO A 207 -7.83 -36.02 6.31
CA PRO A 207 -6.86 -37.06 6.01
C PRO A 207 -7.61 -38.26 5.43
N VAL A 208 -7.27 -38.60 4.19
CA VAL A 208 -7.75 -39.83 3.55
C VAL A 208 -6.90 -40.95 4.13
N SER A 209 -7.53 -41.84 4.89
CA SER A 209 -6.93 -43.10 5.30
C SER A 209 -6.64 -43.95 4.07
N GLU A 210 -5.37 -44.34 3.88
CA GLU A 210 -4.98 -45.34 2.90
C GLU A 210 -5.55 -46.71 3.29
N SER A 211 -6.74 -47.01 2.78
CA SER A 211 -7.17 -48.38 2.55
C SER A 211 -7.95 -48.44 1.25
N VAL A 212 -7.33 -49.07 0.24
CA VAL A 212 -7.95 -49.36 -1.04
C VAL A 212 -9.00 -50.45 -0.81
N GLU A 213 -10.27 -50.04 -0.70
CA GLU A 213 -11.40 -50.93 -0.93
C GLU A 213 -12.14 -50.48 -2.19
N THR A 214 -12.18 -51.38 -3.16
CA THR A 214 -12.91 -51.24 -4.43
C THR A 214 -14.41 -51.11 -4.17
N ALA A 215 -14.90 -49.88 -4.00
CA ALA A 215 -16.33 -49.61 -3.91
C ALA A 215 -16.97 -49.72 -5.29
N THR A 216 -17.81 -50.73 -5.45
CA THR A 216 -18.67 -50.95 -6.62
C THR A 216 -19.69 -49.81 -6.73
N VAL A 217 -19.72 -49.15 -7.89
CA VAL A 217 -20.65 -48.05 -8.20
C VAL A 217 -22.07 -48.61 -8.30
N ARG A 218 -22.96 -48.23 -7.37
CA ARG A 218 -24.40 -48.52 -7.43
C ARG A 218 -25.15 -47.26 -7.84
N PHE A 219 -25.73 -47.28 -9.04
CA PHE A 219 -26.57 -46.18 -9.53
C PHE A 219 -27.89 -46.14 -8.77
N GLN A 220 -28.23 -44.98 -8.19
CA GLN A 220 -29.56 -44.70 -7.66
C GLN A 220 -30.22 -43.65 -8.56
N GLU A 221 -31.26 -44.09 -9.27
CA GLU A 221 -32.02 -43.26 -10.20
C GLU A 221 -32.95 -42.31 -9.44
N VAL A 222 -32.80 -41.00 -9.68
CA VAL A 222 -33.62 -39.96 -9.05
C VAL A 222 -34.96 -39.87 -9.78
N LYS A 223 -36.03 -40.38 -9.16
CA LYS A 223 -37.41 -40.18 -9.64
C LYS A 223 -37.85 -38.73 -9.38
N VAL A 224 -37.93 -37.94 -10.44
CA VAL A 224 -38.59 -36.63 -10.44
C VAL A 224 -40.11 -36.85 -10.39
N ARG A 225 -40.78 -36.33 -9.35
CA ARG A 225 -42.25 -36.24 -9.30
C ARG A 225 -42.71 -35.08 -10.18
N PRO A 226 -43.62 -35.30 -11.15
CA PRO A 226 -44.22 -34.20 -11.89
C PRO A 226 -45.22 -33.45 -10.99
N VAL A 227 -45.10 -32.12 -10.97
CA VAL A 227 -46.07 -31.22 -10.36
C VAL A 227 -47.16 -30.95 -11.39
N ASP A 228 -48.35 -31.50 -11.17
CA ASP A 228 -49.53 -31.18 -11.96
C ASP A 228 -50.21 -29.90 -11.46
N ARG A 229 -50.62 -29.08 -12.43
CA ARG A 229 -51.20 -27.75 -12.27
C ARG A 229 -52.59 -27.81 -11.65
N GLN A 230 -52.87 -26.86 -10.76
CA GLN A 230 -54.24 -26.34 -10.54
C GLN A 230 -54.21 -24.80 -10.46
N ILE A 231 -53.86 -24.20 -11.59
CA ILE A 231 -54.01 -22.76 -11.86
C ILE A 231 -55.45 -22.53 -12.34
N SER A 232 -56.40 -22.56 -11.41
CA SER A 232 -57.80 -22.21 -11.71
C SER A 232 -58.60 -21.72 -10.50
N GLN A 233 -58.03 -21.69 -9.29
CA GLN A 233 -58.73 -21.20 -8.08
C GLN A 233 -58.17 -19.90 -7.49
N LEU A 234 -57.09 -19.33 -8.04
CA LEU A 234 -56.45 -18.11 -7.51
C LEU A 234 -56.80 -16.82 -8.29
N ARG A 235 -57.86 -16.84 -9.10
CA ARG A 235 -58.40 -15.64 -9.81
C ARG A 235 -59.84 -15.30 -9.41
N ALA A 236 -60.30 -15.77 -8.25
CA ALA A 236 -61.64 -15.51 -7.73
C ALA A 236 -61.59 -15.05 -6.26
N SER A 237 -60.83 -13.99 -5.98
CA SER A 237 -61.10 -13.07 -4.86
C SER A 237 -60.07 -11.93 -4.89
N ARG A 238 -60.37 -10.95 -5.73
CA ARG A 238 -59.75 -9.62 -5.74
C ARG A 238 -60.34 -8.81 -4.58
N ASP A 239 -59.46 -8.09 -3.87
CA ASP A 239 -59.66 -6.95 -2.92
C ASP A 239 -60.87 -6.03 -3.21
N PRO A 240 -61.24 -5.03 -2.35
CA PRO A 240 -60.84 -4.67 -0.96
C PRO A 240 -62.04 -4.30 -0.02
N THR A 241 -61.86 -4.13 1.30
CA THR A 241 -62.50 -3.05 2.14
C THR A 241 -62.19 -3.16 3.63
N ASN A 242 -61.56 -2.12 4.18
CA ASN A 242 -61.89 -1.32 5.38
C ASN A 242 -62.60 -1.97 6.61
N GLY A 243 -62.05 -1.74 7.82
CA GLY A 243 -62.83 -1.66 9.07
C GLY A 243 -62.26 -2.42 10.27
N GLY A 244 -61.95 -1.71 11.36
CA GLY A 244 -61.29 -2.25 12.55
C GLY A 244 -62.17 -3.08 13.51
N GLY A 245 -61.52 -3.64 14.53
CA GLY A 245 -62.12 -3.86 15.85
C GLY A 245 -62.23 -5.31 16.35
N GLY A 246 -61.35 -5.66 17.29
CA GLY A 246 -61.67 -6.33 18.57
C GLY A 246 -62.09 -7.81 18.61
N GLY A 247 -61.50 -8.56 19.55
CA GLY A 247 -62.22 -9.65 20.23
C GLY A 247 -61.62 -11.06 20.13
N SER A 248 -60.68 -11.35 21.03
CA SER A 248 -60.50 -12.56 21.85
C SER A 248 -61.30 -13.86 21.60
N HIS A 249 -60.53 -14.98 21.66
CA HIS A 249 -60.79 -16.35 22.14
C HIS A 249 -60.18 -17.37 21.14
N ALA A 250 -59.56 -18.49 21.47
CA ALA A 250 -59.04 -19.13 22.67
C ALA A 250 -58.33 -20.44 22.20
N ALA A 251 -57.24 -20.86 22.87
CA ALA A 251 -56.78 -22.26 22.99
C ALA A 251 -55.53 -22.30 23.89
N SER A 252 -55.63 -22.65 25.17
CA SER A 252 -55.47 -24.03 25.71
C SER A 252 -54.09 -24.64 25.37
N ALA A 253 -53.03 -24.34 26.13
CA ALA A 253 -52.60 -25.02 27.36
C ALA A 253 -51.72 -26.26 27.12
N ALA A 254 -50.40 -26.12 27.33
CA ALA A 254 -49.51 -27.21 27.74
C ALA A 254 -48.29 -26.65 28.51
N ALA A 255 -48.23 -27.02 29.79
CA ALA A 255 -47.08 -27.14 30.69
C ALA A 255 -46.11 -25.94 30.88
N ALA A 256 -46.23 -25.31 32.04
CA ALA A 256 -45.26 -24.40 32.61
C ALA A 256 -43.97 -25.12 33.07
N ALA A 257 -42.83 -24.58 32.65
CA ALA A 257 -41.55 -24.65 33.35
C ALA A 257 -41.06 -23.19 33.55
N PRO A 258 -40.38 -22.85 34.65
CA PRO A 258 -40.25 -21.48 35.11
C PRO A 258 -39.34 -20.65 34.18
N VAL A 259 -39.90 -19.54 33.71
CA VAL A 259 -39.18 -18.45 33.03
C VAL A 259 -38.13 -17.90 34.02
N PRO A 260 -36.83 -17.85 33.67
CA PRO A 260 -35.88 -17.12 34.50
C PRO A 260 -36.25 -15.63 34.45
N ALA A 261 -36.14 -14.99 35.61
CA ALA A 261 -36.53 -13.61 35.88
C ALA A 261 -36.19 -12.66 34.73
N SER A 262 -37.14 -11.77 34.44
CA SER A 262 -36.99 -10.62 33.55
C SER A 262 -35.64 -9.94 33.76
N ALA A 263 -34.82 -9.91 32.71
CA ALA A 263 -33.65 -9.03 32.65
C ALA A 263 -34.09 -7.58 32.94
N PRO A 264 -33.25 -6.77 33.61
CA PRO A 264 -33.54 -5.35 33.84
C PRO A 264 -33.86 -4.64 32.51
N PRO A 265 -34.67 -3.56 32.51
CA PRO A 265 -34.97 -2.82 31.29
C PRO A 265 -33.66 -2.37 30.64
N CYS A 266 -33.43 -2.84 29.41
CA CYS A 266 -32.26 -2.52 28.61
C CYS A 266 -32.17 -1.01 28.42
N ALA A 267 -31.05 -0.38 28.79
CA ALA A 267 -30.85 1.04 28.58
C ALA A 267 -30.66 1.31 27.08
N ASP A 268 -31.40 2.28 26.52
CA ASP A 268 -31.24 2.68 25.12
C ASP A 268 -29.90 3.43 24.95
N VAL A 269 -29.08 3.04 23.98
CA VAL A 269 -27.78 3.68 23.70
C VAL A 269 -27.95 5.19 23.43
N MET A 270 -29.03 5.60 22.77
CA MET A 270 -29.31 7.02 22.55
C MET A 270 -29.66 7.75 23.84
N GLN A 271 -30.34 7.08 24.79
CA GLN A 271 -30.63 7.67 26.10
C GLN A 271 -29.33 7.81 26.91
N LEU A 272 -28.49 6.78 26.98
CA LEU A 272 -27.21 6.82 27.69
C LEU A 272 -26.29 7.94 27.18
N LEU A 273 -26.23 8.12 25.85
CA LEU A 273 -25.47 9.22 25.24
C LEU A 273 -26.11 10.58 25.50
N SER A 274 -27.44 10.68 25.42
CA SER A 274 -28.13 11.95 25.62
C SER A 274 -28.14 12.41 27.07
N GLU A 275 -28.24 11.49 28.03
CA GLU A 275 -28.05 11.76 29.47
C GLU A 275 -26.64 12.27 29.76
N ALA A 276 -25.62 11.66 29.14
CA ALA A 276 -24.24 12.15 29.25
C ALA A 276 -24.09 13.58 28.70
N VAL A 277 -24.78 13.92 27.59
CA VAL A 277 -24.77 15.28 27.03
C VAL A 277 -25.47 16.26 27.99
N LEU A 278 -26.61 15.89 28.55
CA LEU A 278 -27.36 16.73 29.48
C LEU A 278 -26.60 16.98 30.80
N ALA A 279 -25.72 16.07 31.22
CA ALA A 279 -24.82 16.28 32.35
C ALA A 279 -23.76 17.36 32.09
N GLN A 280 -23.56 17.77 30.82
CA GLN A 280 -22.59 18.78 30.40
C GLN A 280 -23.25 19.84 29.48
N PRO A 281 -24.11 20.72 30.03
CA PRO A 281 -24.86 21.69 29.24
C PRO A 281 -23.98 22.71 28.50
N ALA A 282 -22.72 22.88 28.90
CA ALA A 282 -21.75 23.76 28.25
C ALA A 282 -21.47 23.40 26.78
N LEU A 283 -21.79 22.16 26.36
CA LEU A 283 -21.60 21.67 24.99
C LEU A 283 -22.73 22.06 24.04
N LEU A 284 -23.87 22.48 24.58
CA LEU A 284 -25.06 22.83 23.80
C LEU A 284 -25.18 24.35 23.73
N GLN A 285 -25.03 24.89 22.52
CA GLN A 285 -25.34 26.30 22.27
C GLN A 285 -26.86 26.46 22.11
N GLY A 286 -27.55 27.00 23.12
CA GLY A 286 -28.99 27.35 23.04
C GLY A 286 -29.88 26.72 24.11
N GLU A 287 -31.19 26.64 23.83
CA GLU A 287 -32.18 25.99 24.71
C GLU A 287 -31.90 24.49 24.86
N ALA A 288 -32.14 23.96 26.07
CA ALA A 288 -31.94 22.55 26.36
C ALA A 288 -32.81 21.67 25.43
N PRO A 289 -32.21 20.84 24.57
CA PRO A 289 -32.96 19.97 23.68
C PRO A 289 -33.72 18.90 24.49
N PRO A 290 -34.82 18.35 23.94
CA PRO A 290 -35.51 17.25 24.60
C PRO A 290 -34.56 16.06 24.77
N ALA A 291 -34.70 15.35 25.90
CA ALA A 291 -33.77 14.31 26.34
C ALA A 291 -33.52 13.22 25.29
N ASP A 292 -34.50 12.94 24.43
CA ASP A 292 -34.40 11.90 23.40
C ASP A 292 -33.60 12.34 22.15
N SER A 293 -33.17 13.60 22.07
CA SER A 293 -32.49 14.17 20.89
C SER A 293 -31.23 14.97 21.21
N ALA A 294 -30.83 15.01 22.49
CA ALA A 294 -29.71 15.83 22.94
C ALA A 294 -28.40 15.45 22.23
N PHE A 295 -28.13 14.15 22.07
CA PHE A 295 -26.95 13.69 21.34
C PHE A 295 -26.95 14.08 19.85
N LEU A 296 -28.09 13.97 19.15
CA LEU A 296 -28.18 14.39 17.75
C LEU A 296 -28.01 15.91 17.58
N THR A 297 -28.44 16.68 18.58
CA THR A 297 -28.23 18.13 18.63
C THR A 297 -26.74 18.45 18.79
N LEU A 298 -26.05 17.74 19.69
CA LEU A 298 -24.59 17.82 19.81
C LEU A 298 -23.90 17.47 18.48
N VAL A 299 -24.26 16.37 17.84
CA VAL A 299 -23.65 15.94 16.55
C VAL A 299 -23.74 17.02 15.48
N ARG A 300 -24.86 17.77 15.42
CA ARG A 300 -25.02 18.90 14.49
C ARG A 300 -24.16 20.11 14.86
N ALA A 301 -23.89 20.31 16.15
CA ALA A 301 -23.07 21.39 16.67
C ALA A 301 -21.55 21.07 16.69
N LEU A 302 -21.15 19.80 16.58
CA LEU A 302 -19.75 19.36 16.60
C LEU A 302 -18.82 20.11 15.63
N PRO A 303 -19.22 20.49 14.40
CA PRO A 303 -18.36 21.26 13.51
C PRO A 303 -17.95 22.64 14.05
N ASP A 304 -18.79 23.25 14.89
CA ASP A 304 -18.64 24.60 15.43
C ASP A 304 -18.34 24.59 16.95
N ALA A 305 -18.22 23.41 17.55
CA ALA A 305 -17.98 23.25 18.97
C ALA A 305 -16.50 23.43 19.34
N ASP A 306 -16.24 23.84 20.58
CA ASP A 306 -14.88 23.86 21.13
C ASP A 306 -14.31 22.43 21.15
N GLU A 307 -13.18 22.23 20.46
CA GLU A 307 -12.58 20.91 20.26
C GLU A 307 -12.20 20.22 21.57
N ALA A 308 -11.71 20.97 22.56
CA ALA A 308 -11.26 20.43 23.83
C ALA A 308 -12.46 20.00 24.69
N LEU A 309 -13.51 20.82 24.72
CA LEU A 309 -14.76 20.47 25.40
C LEU A 309 -15.43 19.26 24.75
N ALA A 310 -15.57 19.25 23.41
CA ALA A 310 -16.15 18.14 22.68
C ALA A 310 -15.36 16.83 22.85
N ALA A 311 -14.03 16.88 22.82
CA ALA A 311 -13.19 15.71 23.10
C ALA A 311 -13.38 15.22 24.55
N SER A 312 -13.40 16.13 25.53
CA SER A 312 -13.58 15.77 26.95
C SER A 312 -14.92 15.08 27.23
N PHE A 313 -15.97 15.44 26.49
CA PHE A 313 -17.27 14.78 26.55
C PHE A 313 -17.17 13.30 26.21
N PHE A 314 -16.59 12.95 25.06
CA PHE A 314 -16.48 11.55 24.63
C PHE A 314 -15.60 10.73 25.58
N HIS A 315 -14.56 11.34 26.17
CA HIS A 315 -13.79 10.72 27.25
C HIS A 315 -14.63 10.48 28.51
N SER A 316 -15.48 11.44 28.90
CA SER A 316 -16.38 11.27 30.05
C SER A 316 -17.48 10.22 29.81
N ALA A 317 -17.93 10.08 28.56
CA ALA A 317 -18.90 9.07 28.14
C ALA A 317 -18.36 7.64 28.30
N ALA A 318 -17.03 7.47 28.46
CA ALA A 318 -16.42 6.18 28.76
C ALA A 318 -16.95 5.54 30.07
N ALA A 319 -17.47 6.35 31.01
CA ALA A 319 -18.10 5.85 32.23
C ALA A 319 -19.32 4.95 31.94
N ASN A 320 -19.98 5.14 30.80
CA ASN A 320 -21.18 4.40 30.41
C ASN A 320 -20.89 3.20 29.49
N VAL A 321 -19.62 2.89 29.22
CA VAL A 321 -19.20 1.81 28.30
C VAL A 321 -19.77 0.45 28.70
N GLY A 322 -19.81 0.14 30.01
CA GLY A 322 -20.38 -1.12 30.50
C GLY A 322 -21.86 -1.27 30.11
N ALA A 323 -22.65 -0.23 30.36
CA ALA A 323 -24.08 -0.21 30.03
C ALA A 323 -24.33 -0.25 28.50
N MET A 324 -23.50 0.45 27.71
CA MET A 324 -23.59 0.40 26.24
C MET A 324 -23.28 -0.99 25.70
N ALA A 325 -22.24 -1.66 26.20
CA ALA A 325 -21.87 -3.01 25.80
C ALA A 325 -22.96 -4.03 26.17
N ASP A 326 -23.47 -3.98 27.40
CA ASP A 326 -24.56 -4.87 27.84
C ASP A 326 -25.83 -4.70 26.98
N SER A 327 -26.14 -3.46 26.59
CA SER A 327 -27.29 -3.15 25.74
C SER A 327 -27.13 -3.66 24.30
N CYS A 328 -25.90 -3.60 23.76
CA CYS A 328 -25.58 -4.15 22.44
C CYS A 328 -25.67 -5.69 22.41
N LEU A 329 -25.30 -6.39 23.49
CA LEU A 329 -25.45 -7.84 23.60
C LEU A 329 -26.91 -8.27 23.72
N GLN A 330 -27.73 -7.47 24.38
CA GLN A 330 -29.16 -7.77 24.56
C GLN A 330 -29.99 -7.54 23.29
N SER A 331 -29.60 -6.59 22.43
CA SER A 331 -30.35 -6.25 21.23
C SER A 331 -29.45 -5.81 20.06
N PRO A 332 -29.49 -6.50 18.91
CA PRO A 332 -28.77 -6.11 17.70
C PRO A 332 -29.12 -4.69 17.19
N ARG A 333 -30.34 -4.21 17.50
CA ARG A 333 -30.75 -2.84 17.15
C ARG A 333 -29.92 -1.78 17.89
N GLN A 334 -29.55 -2.06 19.14
CA GLN A 334 -28.74 -1.15 19.95
C GLN A 334 -27.31 -1.08 19.42
N ALA A 335 -26.75 -2.20 18.95
CA ALA A 335 -25.45 -2.22 18.27
C ALA A 335 -25.46 -1.39 16.98
N TRP A 336 -26.49 -1.53 16.14
CA TRP A 336 -26.65 -0.68 14.95
C TRP A 336 -26.76 0.81 15.32
N GLN A 337 -27.53 1.14 16.37
CA GLN A 337 -27.72 2.50 16.83
C GLN A 337 -26.42 3.12 17.35
N LEU A 338 -25.61 2.36 18.10
CA LEU A 338 -24.27 2.75 18.54
C LEU A 338 -23.38 3.14 17.36
N PHE A 339 -23.22 2.24 16.38
CA PHE A 339 -22.39 2.51 15.20
C PHE A 339 -22.94 3.67 14.39
N ASN A 340 -24.26 3.74 14.18
CA ASN A 340 -24.89 4.82 13.43
C ASN A 340 -24.62 6.18 14.08
N LEU A 341 -24.80 6.29 15.40
CA LEU A 341 -24.65 7.55 16.14
C LEU A 341 -23.18 8.00 16.23
N LEU A 342 -22.28 7.11 16.64
CA LEU A 342 -20.86 7.47 16.86
C LEU A 342 -20.11 7.67 15.54
N LEU A 343 -20.39 6.88 14.51
CA LEU A 343 -19.77 7.10 13.19
C LEU A 343 -20.35 8.35 12.51
N GLN A 344 -21.62 8.69 12.75
CA GLN A 344 -22.18 9.98 12.33
C GLN A 344 -21.54 11.15 13.08
N ALA A 345 -21.28 11.03 14.38
CA ALA A 345 -20.55 12.03 15.15
C ALA A 345 -19.12 12.24 14.60
N MET A 346 -18.43 11.15 14.27
CA MET A 346 -17.07 11.20 13.72
C MET A 346 -17.03 11.86 12.33
N THR A 347 -18.05 11.62 11.49
CA THR A 347 -18.18 12.32 10.20
C THR A 347 -18.50 13.79 10.35
N ALA A 348 -19.35 14.17 11.31
CA ALA A 348 -19.60 15.58 11.62
C ALA A 348 -18.33 16.29 12.13
N ALA A 349 -17.54 15.60 12.95
CA ALA A 349 -16.24 16.07 13.44
C ALA A 349 -15.09 15.89 12.43
N ALA A 350 -15.35 15.84 11.11
CA ALA A 350 -14.33 15.57 10.08
C ALA A 350 -13.12 16.53 10.11
N ALA A 351 -13.31 17.76 10.58
CA ALA A 351 -12.25 18.77 10.67
C ALA A 351 -11.34 18.60 11.91
N SER A 352 -11.85 18.01 13.00
CA SER A 352 -11.13 17.93 14.27
C SER A 352 -10.56 16.52 14.51
N ALA A 353 -9.23 16.42 14.60
CA ALA A 353 -8.56 15.15 14.88
C ALA A 353 -8.78 14.70 16.33
N ALA A 354 -8.71 15.63 17.30
CA ALA A 354 -8.87 15.32 18.72
C ALA A 354 -10.26 14.74 19.06
N VAL A 355 -11.32 15.31 18.46
CA VAL A 355 -12.69 14.81 18.66
C VAL A 355 -12.88 13.45 17.98
N SER A 356 -12.34 13.25 16.78
CA SER A 356 -12.36 11.95 16.08
C SER A 356 -11.68 10.85 16.91
N GLU A 357 -10.49 11.13 17.43
CA GLU A 357 -9.74 10.22 18.29
C GLU A 357 -10.52 9.87 19.57
N ALA A 358 -11.17 10.85 20.20
CA ALA A 358 -12.01 10.61 21.39
C ALA A 358 -13.21 9.71 21.08
N ILE A 359 -13.87 9.89 19.91
CA ILE A 359 -14.98 9.04 19.47
C ILE A 359 -14.49 7.62 19.15
N ALA A 360 -13.37 7.49 18.44
CA ALA A 360 -12.76 6.20 18.14
C ALA A 360 -12.36 5.46 19.42
N SER A 361 -11.79 6.17 20.40
CA SER A 361 -11.45 5.63 21.72
C SER A 361 -12.68 5.11 22.47
N LEU A 362 -13.80 5.84 22.46
CA LEU A 362 -15.06 5.38 23.03
C LEU A 362 -15.58 4.11 22.34
N LEU A 363 -15.55 4.05 21.00
CA LEU A 363 -15.92 2.86 20.24
C LEU A 363 -15.01 1.67 20.55
N CYS A 364 -13.69 1.89 20.64
CA CYS A 364 -12.73 0.86 21.04
C CYS A 364 -12.99 0.35 22.46
N ALA A 365 -13.34 1.23 23.40
CA ALA A 365 -13.68 0.85 24.77
C ALA A 365 -14.96 -0.03 24.82
N VAL A 366 -15.98 0.30 24.02
CA VAL A 366 -17.19 -0.54 23.89
C VAL A 366 -16.86 -1.88 23.24
N GLY A 367 -16.09 -1.89 22.15
CA GLY A 367 -15.67 -3.11 21.46
C GLY A 367 -14.90 -4.06 22.37
N THR A 368 -13.88 -3.55 23.05
CA THR A 368 -13.06 -4.36 23.98
C THR A 368 -13.89 -4.92 25.13
N ARG A 369 -14.88 -4.16 25.63
CA ARG A 369 -15.81 -4.64 26.65
C ARG A 369 -16.74 -5.73 26.13
N LEU A 370 -17.23 -5.59 24.89
CA LEU A 370 -18.04 -6.61 24.22
C LEU A 370 -17.25 -7.90 23.99
N VAL A 371 -16.01 -7.80 23.51
CA VAL A 371 -15.13 -8.95 23.30
C VAL A 371 -14.83 -9.69 24.61
N ALA A 372 -14.65 -8.95 25.71
CA ALA A 372 -14.43 -9.52 27.03
C ALA A 372 -15.68 -10.26 27.58
N ALA A 373 -16.89 -9.89 27.13
CA ALA A 373 -18.13 -10.53 27.52
C ALA A 373 -18.47 -11.73 26.61
N ASP A 374 -18.45 -11.52 25.29
CA ASP A 374 -18.63 -12.56 24.27
C ASP A 374 -17.94 -12.12 22.96
N SER A 375 -16.78 -12.72 22.69
CA SER A 375 -15.98 -12.40 21.51
C SER A 375 -16.66 -12.73 20.18
N LYS A 376 -17.46 -13.81 20.13
CA LYS A 376 -18.16 -14.22 18.90
C LYS A 376 -19.33 -13.29 18.60
N ALA A 377 -20.08 -12.91 19.65
CA ALA A 377 -21.16 -11.94 19.50
C ALA A 377 -20.61 -10.55 19.13
N ALA A 378 -19.52 -10.10 19.74
CA ALA A 378 -18.88 -8.83 19.39
C ALA A 378 -18.48 -8.79 17.90
N GLN A 379 -17.87 -9.87 17.42
CA GLN A 379 -17.42 -9.99 16.05
C GLN A 379 -18.58 -10.06 15.04
N SER A 380 -19.68 -10.75 15.37
CA SER A 380 -20.88 -10.77 14.50
C SER A 380 -21.59 -9.41 14.46
N LEU A 381 -21.69 -8.72 15.59
CA LEU A 381 -22.26 -7.37 15.65
C LEU A 381 -21.44 -6.37 14.82
N LEU A 382 -20.10 -6.48 14.87
CA LEU A 382 -19.21 -5.71 14.02
C LEU A 382 -19.46 -6.01 12.54
N HIS A 383 -19.47 -7.29 12.14
CA HIS A 383 -19.67 -7.69 10.76
C HIS A 383 -21.02 -7.21 10.20
N ASP A 384 -22.11 -7.42 10.93
CA ASP A 384 -23.46 -7.18 10.42
C ASP A 384 -23.86 -5.70 10.47
N PHE A 385 -23.40 -4.95 11.47
CA PHE A 385 -23.85 -3.57 11.71
C PHE A 385 -22.74 -2.51 11.63
N GLY A 386 -21.53 -2.84 12.06
CA GLY A 386 -20.39 -1.91 12.08
C GLY A 386 -19.70 -1.78 10.72
N LEU A 387 -19.32 -2.90 10.13
CA LEU A 387 -18.51 -2.96 8.91
C LEU A 387 -19.16 -2.22 7.72
N PRO A 388 -20.47 -2.39 7.41
CA PRO A 388 -21.11 -1.65 6.32
C PRO A 388 -21.07 -0.12 6.48
N ARG A 389 -20.94 0.37 7.72
CA ARG A 389 -20.85 1.80 8.04
C ARG A 389 -19.42 2.31 8.08
N LEU A 390 -18.46 1.45 8.40
CA LEU A 390 -17.03 1.78 8.40
C LEU A 390 -16.45 1.84 6.98
N LEU A 391 -16.89 0.97 6.06
CA LEU A 391 -16.34 0.88 4.71
C LEU A 391 -16.35 2.22 3.94
N PRO A 392 -17.45 3.00 3.88
CA PRO A 392 -17.43 4.29 3.18
C PRO A 392 -16.44 5.28 3.81
N LEU A 393 -16.21 5.20 5.11
CA LEU A 393 -15.30 6.10 5.83
C LEU A 393 -13.84 5.75 5.55
N LEU A 394 -13.51 4.46 5.43
CA LEU A 394 -12.17 4.00 5.02
C LEU A 394 -11.76 4.52 3.63
N SER A 395 -12.74 4.65 2.72
CA SER A 395 -12.54 5.18 1.37
C SER A 395 -12.48 6.70 1.33
N GLN A 396 -13.40 7.36 2.04
CA GLN A 396 -13.56 8.82 1.99
C GLN A 396 -12.55 9.58 2.86
N GLN A 397 -12.05 8.95 3.93
CA GLN A 397 -11.20 9.61 4.94
C GLN A 397 -9.89 8.83 5.18
N PRO A 398 -8.94 8.83 4.21
CA PRO A 398 -7.72 8.04 4.31
C PRO A 398 -6.80 8.46 5.48
N ALA A 399 -6.86 9.72 5.93
CA ALA A 399 -6.10 10.21 7.08
C ALA A 399 -6.50 9.53 8.40
N ARG A 400 -7.76 9.06 8.49
CA ARG A 400 -8.34 8.44 9.69
C ARG A 400 -8.35 6.92 9.64
N ARG A 401 -7.71 6.34 8.61
CA ARG A 401 -7.71 4.89 8.41
C ARG A 401 -7.21 4.14 9.64
N ARG A 402 -6.16 4.65 10.32
CA ARG A 402 -5.62 4.02 11.54
C ARG A 402 -6.67 3.96 12.66
N GLU A 403 -7.39 5.05 12.91
CA GLU A 403 -8.45 5.13 13.93
C GLU A 403 -9.63 4.19 13.60
N LEU A 404 -10.07 4.17 12.34
CA LEU A 404 -11.16 3.30 11.89
C LEU A 404 -10.80 1.81 12.01
N LEU A 405 -9.55 1.47 11.71
CA LEU A 405 -9.07 0.08 11.81
C LEU A 405 -8.82 -0.35 13.25
N SER A 406 -8.41 0.56 14.14
CA SER A 406 -8.33 0.25 15.58
C SER A 406 -9.71 0.01 16.17
N VAL A 407 -10.75 0.72 15.72
CA VAL A 407 -12.15 0.41 16.08
C VAL A 407 -12.51 -1.00 15.60
N LEU A 408 -12.17 -1.34 14.36
CA LEU A 408 -12.47 -2.67 13.80
C LEU A 408 -11.78 -3.80 14.60
N TYR A 409 -10.48 -3.68 14.94
CA TYR A 409 -9.78 -4.68 15.77
C TYR A 409 -10.27 -4.73 17.22
N ALA A 410 -10.79 -3.64 17.77
CA ALA A 410 -11.31 -3.63 19.14
C ALA A 410 -12.55 -4.53 19.32
N PHE A 411 -13.28 -4.85 18.26
CA PHE A 411 -14.44 -5.75 18.29
C PHE A 411 -14.08 -7.20 17.89
N CYS A 412 -12.79 -7.48 17.68
CA CYS A 412 -12.28 -8.82 17.38
C CYS A 412 -11.58 -9.39 18.62
N ALA A 413 -11.57 -10.72 18.76
CA ALA A 413 -10.69 -11.34 19.74
C ALA A 413 -9.23 -10.99 19.39
N PRO A 414 -8.36 -10.72 20.38
CA PRO A 414 -6.95 -10.41 20.15
C PRO A 414 -6.17 -11.70 19.84
N THR A 415 -6.60 -12.43 18.81
CA THR A 415 -6.01 -13.68 18.34
C THR A 415 -5.75 -13.58 16.83
N PRO A 416 -4.64 -14.16 16.34
CA PRO A 416 -4.32 -14.13 14.91
C PRO A 416 -5.44 -14.70 14.02
N GLU A 417 -6.13 -15.74 14.48
CA GLU A 417 -7.24 -16.37 13.74
C GLU A 417 -8.42 -15.41 13.52
N ALA A 418 -8.83 -14.68 14.57
CA ALA A 418 -9.92 -13.72 14.48
C ALA A 418 -9.55 -12.51 13.60
N HIS A 419 -8.29 -12.08 13.63
CA HIS A 419 -7.78 -11.03 12.75
C HIS A 419 -7.76 -11.51 11.28
N MET A 420 -7.34 -12.74 11.00
CA MET A 420 -7.41 -13.34 9.66
C MET A 420 -8.85 -13.40 9.12
N ASP A 421 -9.82 -13.80 9.94
CA ASP A 421 -11.24 -13.79 9.57
C ASP A 421 -11.70 -12.39 9.18
N THR A 422 -11.27 -11.40 9.95
CA THR A 422 -11.65 -10.00 9.75
C THR A 422 -11.00 -9.41 8.50
N ILE A 423 -9.76 -9.77 8.21
CA ILE A 423 -9.07 -9.43 6.96
C ILE A 423 -9.80 -10.04 5.76
N ARG A 424 -10.29 -11.28 5.86
CA ARG A 424 -11.09 -11.91 4.80
C ARG A 424 -12.40 -11.17 4.56
N TRP A 425 -13.10 -10.75 5.61
CA TRP A 425 -14.31 -9.94 5.45
C TRP A 425 -14.05 -8.58 4.83
N LEU A 426 -12.93 -7.93 5.19
CA LEU A 426 -12.51 -6.68 4.55
C LEU A 426 -12.22 -6.89 3.06
N GLN A 427 -11.58 -8.01 2.70
CA GLN A 427 -11.32 -8.36 1.30
C GLN A 427 -12.61 -8.57 0.50
N GLU A 428 -13.60 -9.25 1.08
CA GLU A 428 -14.89 -9.52 0.42
C GLU A 428 -15.77 -8.27 0.31
N SER A 429 -15.66 -7.36 1.29
CA SER A 429 -16.53 -6.19 1.39
C SER A 429 -16.00 -4.96 0.66
N LEU A 430 -14.68 -4.82 0.50
CA LEU A 430 -14.06 -3.72 -0.24
C LEU A 430 -14.07 -4.00 -1.75
N PRO A 431 -14.68 -3.13 -2.58
CA PRO A 431 -14.78 -3.36 -4.02
C PRO A 431 -13.47 -3.10 -4.77
N ASP A 432 -12.58 -2.25 -4.24
CA ASP A 432 -11.28 -1.94 -4.86
C ASP A 432 -10.14 -2.65 -4.14
N GLN A 433 -9.45 -3.53 -4.88
CA GLN A 433 -8.26 -4.23 -4.41
C GLN A 433 -7.16 -3.27 -3.93
N LYS A 434 -7.02 -2.09 -4.55
CA LYS A 434 -6.01 -1.11 -4.13
C LYS A 434 -6.28 -0.57 -2.73
N GLU A 435 -7.54 -0.33 -2.42
CA GLU A 435 -7.94 0.19 -1.12
C GLU A 435 -7.78 -0.86 -0.02
N PHE A 436 -8.08 -2.11 -0.34
CA PHE A 436 -7.79 -3.25 0.53
C PHE A 436 -6.29 -3.35 0.85
N LEU A 437 -5.40 -3.27 -0.16
CA LEU A 437 -3.95 -3.33 0.07
C LEU A 437 -3.44 -2.15 0.93
N LEU A 438 -3.95 -0.93 0.71
CA LEU A 438 -3.63 0.23 1.55
C LEU A 438 -4.19 0.12 2.98
N THR A 439 -5.18 -0.74 3.18
CA THR A 439 -5.74 -1.03 4.50
C THR A 439 -4.85 -2.00 5.26
N LEU A 440 -4.36 -3.04 4.57
CA LEU A 440 -3.40 -3.99 5.14
C LEU A 440 -2.09 -3.33 5.59
N SER A 441 -1.61 -2.31 4.86
CA SER A 441 -0.39 -1.61 5.25
C SER A 441 -0.49 -0.87 6.59
N VAL A 442 -1.71 -0.58 7.04
CA VAL A 442 -1.97 0.01 8.35
C VAL A 442 -2.30 -1.08 9.38
N LEU A 443 -3.11 -2.07 9.00
CA LEU A 443 -3.51 -3.18 9.89
C LEU A 443 -2.32 -3.94 10.47
N ILE A 444 -1.28 -4.20 9.67
CA ILE A 444 -0.08 -4.90 10.15
C ILE A 444 0.59 -4.18 11.35
N THR A 445 0.46 -2.85 11.45
CA THR A 445 1.02 -2.05 12.55
C THR A 445 0.17 -2.08 13.82
N LEU A 446 -1.04 -2.63 13.74
CA LEU A 446 -1.98 -2.80 14.85
C LEU A 446 -2.00 -4.25 15.38
N GLU A 447 -1.23 -5.15 14.77
CA GLU A 447 -1.16 -6.55 15.19
C GLU A 447 -0.44 -6.66 16.55
N PRO A 448 -1.08 -7.28 17.56
CA PRO A 448 -0.43 -7.50 18.85
C PRO A 448 0.57 -8.67 18.81
N GLU A 449 0.29 -9.68 18.00
CA GLU A 449 1.11 -10.89 17.84
C GLU A 449 0.89 -11.48 16.44
N PHE A 450 1.91 -12.17 15.90
CA PHE A 450 1.83 -12.86 14.61
C PHE A 450 1.87 -14.37 14.78
N SER A 451 0.92 -15.07 14.15
CA SER A 451 1.08 -16.49 13.79
C SER A 451 1.81 -16.62 12.46
N GLY A 452 2.39 -17.80 12.17
CA GLY A 452 3.02 -18.09 10.88
C GLY A 452 2.07 -17.84 9.69
N ASP A 453 0.80 -18.26 9.81
CA ASP A 453 -0.19 -18.05 8.75
C ASP A 453 -0.56 -16.57 8.56
N LEU A 454 -0.63 -15.80 9.65
CA LEU A 454 -0.98 -14.37 9.60
C LEU A 454 0.14 -13.54 8.97
N ILE A 455 1.40 -13.78 9.36
CA ILE A 455 2.54 -13.08 8.76
C ILE A 455 2.68 -13.44 7.28
N ASP A 456 2.47 -14.70 6.93
CA ASP A 456 2.49 -15.17 5.54
C ASP A 456 1.40 -14.50 4.70
N LEU A 457 0.20 -14.31 5.26
CA LEU A 457 -0.88 -13.55 4.62
C LEU A 457 -0.47 -12.10 4.34
N TYR A 458 0.14 -11.41 5.31
CA TYR A 458 0.61 -10.04 5.11
C TYR A 458 1.74 -9.95 4.09
N VAL A 459 2.71 -10.86 4.15
CA VAL A 459 3.81 -10.94 3.18
C VAL A 459 3.27 -11.20 1.79
N TYR A 460 2.30 -12.10 1.63
CA TYR A 460 1.64 -12.35 0.35
C TYR A 460 1.04 -11.08 -0.27
N TYR A 461 0.27 -10.32 0.50
CA TYR A 461 -0.34 -9.07 0.01
C TYR A 461 0.69 -7.95 -0.18
N CYS A 462 1.74 -7.89 0.65
CA CYS A 462 2.88 -7.00 0.45
C CYS A 462 3.54 -7.26 -0.90
N VAL A 463 3.81 -8.53 -1.22
CA VAL A 463 4.41 -8.96 -2.49
C VAL A 463 3.54 -8.58 -3.69
N ILE A 464 2.21 -8.69 -3.57
CA ILE A 464 1.27 -8.20 -4.59
C ILE A 464 1.37 -6.68 -4.74
N ALA A 465 1.31 -5.94 -3.63
CA ALA A 465 1.35 -4.48 -3.63
C ALA A 465 2.65 -3.92 -4.20
N LEU A 466 3.80 -4.57 -3.94
CA LEU A 466 5.10 -4.23 -4.56
C LEU A 466 5.07 -4.40 -6.09
N GLY A 467 4.32 -5.38 -6.60
CA GLY A 467 4.16 -5.64 -8.04
C GLY A 467 3.18 -4.70 -8.75
N MET A 468 2.36 -3.94 -8.02
CA MET A 468 1.37 -3.03 -8.60
C MET A 468 2.07 -1.80 -9.23
N PRO A 469 1.49 -1.19 -10.27
CA PRO A 469 2.09 -0.01 -10.94
C PRO A 469 1.99 1.29 -10.12
N SER A 470 1.20 1.31 -9.04
CA SER A 470 0.99 2.52 -8.24
C SER A 470 2.13 2.71 -7.25
N THR A 471 2.85 3.84 -7.36
CA THR A 471 3.95 4.21 -6.45
C THR A 471 3.50 4.29 -5.00
N ARG A 472 2.29 4.82 -4.74
CA ARG A 472 1.68 4.88 -3.40
C ARG A 472 1.46 3.50 -2.78
N LEU A 473 1.09 2.51 -3.60
CA LEU A 473 0.92 1.13 -3.11
C LEU A 473 2.27 0.50 -2.80
N ARG A 474 3.29 0.76 -3.62
CA ARG A 474 4.65 0.28 -3.38
C ARG A 474 5.25 0.89 -2.11
N SER A 475 5.08 2.20 -1.88
CA SER A 475 5.53 2.84 -0.64
C SER A 475 4.81 2.28 0.59
N ALA A 476 3.48 2.09 0.50
CA ALA A 476 2.70 1.44 1.56
C ALA A 476 3.12 -0.01 1.82
N ALA A 477 3.48 -0.78 0.78
CA ALA A 477 3.98 -2.14 0.94
C ALA A 477 5.36 -2.15 1.62
N LEU A 478 6.26 -1.24 1.23
CA LEU A 478 7.55 -1.08 1.87
C LEU A 478 7.44 -0.69 3.34
N SER A 479 6.42 0.08 3.74
CA SER A 479 6.19 0.40 5.15
C SER A 479 5.72 -0.79 6.00
N MET A 480 5.32 -1.91 5.38
CA MET A 480 4.99 -3.15 6.10
C MET A 480 6.25 -3.92 6.51
N LEU A 481 7.32 -3.83 5.71
CA LEU A 481 8.52 -4.63 5.88
C LEU A 481 9.28 -4.41 7.19
N PRO A 482 9.30 -3.23 7.84
CA PRO A 482 9.94 -3.09 9.15
C PRO A 482 9.24 -3.94 10.22
N VAL A 483 7.91 -4.05 10.16
CA VAL A 483 7.14 -4.90 11.08
C VAL A 483 7.41 -6.38 10.80
N VAL A 484 7.47 -6.77 9.51
CA VAL A 484 7.85 -8.13 9.12
C VAL A 484 9.28 -8.47 9.57
N PHE A 485 10.20 -7.51 9.47
CA PHE A 485 11.59 -7.67 9.88
C PHE A 485 11.74 -7.95 11.39
N GLU A 486 10.96 -7.26 12.22
CA GLU A 486 10.96 -7.47 13.68
C GLU A 486 10.53 -8.90 14.05
N TYR A 487 9.66 -9.52 13.24
CA TYR A 487 9.20 -10.90 13.45
C TYR A 487 10.13 -11.95 12.82
N ASP A 488 10.38 -11.84 11.51
CA ASP A 488 11.25 -12.73 10.76
C ASP A 488 11.99 -11.97 9.63
N TYR A 489 13.21 -11.53 9.94
CA TYR A 489 14.08 -10.85 8.97
C TYR A 489 14.44 -11.72 7.76
N ALA A 490 14.40 -13.06 7.87
CA ALA A 490 14.72 -13.94 6.76
C ALA A 490 13.66 -13.87 5.65
N LEU A 491 12.39 -13.61 6.00
CA LEU A 491 11.35 -13.35 5.01
C LEU A 491 11.65 -12.08 4.21
N VAL A 492 12.16 -11.03 4.86
CA VAL A 492 12.54 -9.78 4.19
C VAL A 492 13.75 -9.97 3.28
N LEU A 493 14.76 -10.73 3.71
CA LEU A 493 15.92 -11.07 2.86
C LEU A 493 15.51 -11.82 1.59
N ARG A 494 14.56 -12.75 1.67
CA ARG A 494 14.02 -13.45 0.48
C ARG A 494 13.34 -12.52 -0.53
N LEU A 495 12.88 -11.34 -0.09
CA LEU A 495 12.29 -10.32 -0.97
C LEU A 495 13.32 -9.42 -1.64
N LEU A 496 14.61 -9.51 -1.28
CA LEU A 496 15.66 -8.64 -1.80
C LEU A 496 15.71 -8.53 -3.34
N PRO A 497 15.58 -9.61 -4.13
CA PRO A 497 15.57 -9.50 -5.59
C PRO A 497 14.44 -8.62 -6.15
N ARG A 498 13.32 -8.46 -5.42
CA ARG A 498 12.25 -7.54 -5.80
C ARG A 498 12.52 -6.13 -5.31
N LEU A 499 13.13 -5.99 -4.14
CA LEU A 499 13.51 -4.68 -3.58
C LEU A 499 14.57 -3.98 -4.43
N THR A 500 15.52 -4.74 -4.99
CA THR A 500 16.54 -4.19 -5.91
C THR A 500 15.93 -3.63 -7.19
N MET A 501 14.86 -4.24 -7.71
CA MET A 501 14.12 -3.71 -8.88
C MET A 501 13.45 -2.35 -8.60
N LEU A 502 13.16 -2.04 -7.34
CA LEU A 502 12.57 -0.77 -6.93
C LEU A 502 13.61 0.34 -6.73
N ALA A 503 14.90 0.03 -6.83
CA ALA A 503 15.98 1.02 -6.67
C ALA A 503 15.94 2.13 -7.75
N GLU A 504 15.41 1.80 -8.92
CA GLU A 504 15.31 2.71 -10.07
C GLU A 504 14.02 3.57 -10.03
N GLU A 505 13.15 3.37 -9.03
CA GLU A 505 11.90 4.11 -8.93
C GLU A 505 12.15 5.58 -8.54
N PRO A 506 11.58 6.55 -9.27
CA PRO A 506 11.81 7.96 -9.02
C PRO A 506 11.07 8.50 -7.78
N TRP A 507 10.14 7.71 -7.21
CA TRP A 507 9.31 8.16 -6.10
C TRP A 507 10.07 8.10 -4.77
N TRP A 508 10.22 9.25 -4.12
CA TRP A 508 11.09 9.40 -2.96
C TRP A 508 10.69 8.52 -1.76
N GLU A 509 9.40 8.29 -1.50
CA GLU A 509 8.96 7.44 -0.38
C GLU A 509 9.39 5.98 -0.58
N VAL A 510 9.46 5.51 -1.83
CA VAL A 510 9.93 4.17 -2.16
C VAL A 510 11.42 4.06 -1.85
N SER A 511 12.22 5.03 -2.31
CA SER A 511 13.66 5.07 -2.00
C SER A 511 13.93 5.19 -0.51
N ALA A 512 13.16 6.00 0.21
CA ALA A 512 13.28 6.15 1.66
C ALA A 512 12.94 4.84 2.40
N GLY A 513 11.85 4.17 2.01
CA GLY A 513 11.47 2.87 2.54
C GLY A 513 12.52 1.79 2.28
N LEU A 514 13.11 1.76 1.07
CA LEU A 514 14.22 0.86 0.74
C LEU A 514 15.44 1.12 1.62
N GLY A 515 15.84 2.39 1.77
CA GLY A 515 16.96 2.77 2.62
C GLY A 515 16.77 2.31 4.07
N LYS A 516 15.57 2.54 4.63
CA LYS A 516 15.23 2.08 5.98
C LYS A 516 15.36 0.55 6.14
N ILE A 517 14.82 -0.23 5.22
CA ILE A 517 14.92 -1.70 5.25
C ILE A 517 16.37 -2.17 5.11
N CYS A 518 17.14 -1.56 4.21
CA CYS A 518 18.55 -1.91 4.06
C CYS A 518 19.34 -1.59 5.34
N SER A 519 19.04 -0.46 5.98
CA SER A 519 19.65 -0.10 7.25
C SER A 519 19.33 -1.13 8.34
N LEU A 520 18.05 -1.52 8.49
CA LEU A 520 17.63 -2.53 9.46
C LEU A 520 18.30 -3.89 9.23
N LEU A 521 18.34 -4.36 7.98
CA LEU A 521 18.97 -5.63 7.61
C LEU A 521 20.48 -5.65 7.91
N LEU A 522 21.19 -4.53 7.71
CA LEU A 522 22.62 -4.44 7.98
C LEU A 522 22.96 -4.20 9.45
N CYS A 523 21.99 -3.75 10.26
CA CYS A 523 22.18 -3.54 11.71
C CYS A 523 22.20 -4.86 12.49
N ILE A 524 21.58 -5.93 11.98
CA ILE A 524 21.61 -7.24 12.65
C ILE A 524 22.84 -8.05 12.22
N PRO A 525 23.51 -8.76 13.15
CA PRO A 525 24.69 -9.56 12.82
C PRO A 525 24.44 -10.59 11.71
N ALA A 526 23.30 -11.30 11.79
CA ALA A 526 22.95 -12.33 10.80
C ALA A 526 22.68 -11.75 9.40
N GLY A 527 22.08 -10.56 9.32
CA GLY A 527 21.88 -9.87 8.04
C GLY A 527 23.18 -9.28 7.49
N ALA A 528 24.05 -8.76 8.37
CA ALA A 528 25.37 -8.24 8.01
C ALA A 528 26.35 -9.32 7.50
N THR A 529 26.19 -10.58 7.94
CA THR A 529 27.02 -11.73 7.49
C THR A 529 26.35 -12.60 6.45
N SER A 530 25.16 -12.24 5.97
CA SER A 530 24.42 -13.00 4.95
C SER A 530 25.14 -12.96 3.59
N GLU A 531 24.88 -13.94 2.72
CA GLU A 531 25.39 -13.93 1.34
C GLU A 531 24.86 -12.70 0.57
N GLU A 532 23.69 -12.20 0.97
CA GLU A 532 23.03 -11.05 0.39
C GLU A 532 23.54 -9.69 0.91
N ALA A 533 24.33 -9.67 1.99
CA ALA A 533 24.79 -8.43 2.64
C ALA A 533 25.46 -7.42 1.68
N PRO A 534 26.32 -7.83 0.72
CA PRO A 534 26.91 -6.91 -0.25
C PRO A 534 25.88 -6.22 -1.14
N ALA A 535 24.83 -6.95 -1.56
CA ALA A 535 23.75 -6.40 -2.38
C ALA A 535 22.88 -5.42 -1.60
N VAL A 536 22.60 -5.72 -0.32
CA VAL A 536 21.89 -4.80 0.59
C VAL A 536 22.72 -3.53 0.83
N LEU A 537 24.03 -3.67 1.02
CA LEU A 537 24.94 -2.54 1.19
C LEU A 537 25.01 -1.66 -0.06
N GLU A 538 25.12 -2.25 -1.25
CA GLU A 538 25.11 -1.51 -2.52
C GLU A 538 23.81 -0.70 -2.66
N LEU A 539 22.67 -1.32 -2.33
CA LEU A 539 21.37 -0.66 -2.38
C LEU A 539 21.28 0.51 -1.39
N LEU A 540 21.77 0.34 -0.15
CA LEU A 540 21.83 1.42 0.83
C LEU A 540 22.72 2.57 0.36
N LEU A 541 23.91 2.27 -0.16
CA LEU A 541 24.83 3.29 -0.66
C LEU A 541 24.22 4.07 -1.84
N ARG A 542 23.48 3.40 -2.73
CA ARG A 542 22.73 4.05 -3.81
C ARG A 542 21.65 5.00 -3.27
N VAL A 543 20.94 4.60 -2.22
CA VAL A 543 19.93 5.46 -1.56
C VAL A 543 20.57 6.65 -0.85
N LEU A 544 21.69 6.45 -0.15
CA LEU A 544 22.45 7.52 0.50
C LEU A 544 23.09 8.51 -0.49
N ALA A 545 23.32 8.09 -1.73
CA ALA A 545 23.77 8.96 -2.82
C ALA A 545 22.61 9.75 -3.49
N SER A 546 21.38 9.63 -2.98
CA SER A 546 20.22 10.35 -3.52
C SER A 546 20.36 11.86 -3.33
N ARG A 547 20.03 12.63 -4.38
CA ARG A 547 19.97 14.10 -4.32
C ARG A 547 18.69 14.65 -3.70
N ASN A 548 17.72 13.79 -3.40
CA ASN A 548 16.46 14.23 -2.84
C ASN A 548 16.59 14.32 -1.30
N PRO A 549 16.50 15.53 -0.72
CA PRO A 549 16.70 15.70 0.72
C PRO A 549 15.64 15.00 1.57
N MET A 550 14.44 14.75 1.04
CA MET A 550 13.41 13.97 1.75
C MET A 550 13.81 12.51 1.94
N VAL A 551 14.45 11.90 0.93
CA VAL A 551 14.98 10.53 1.05
C VAL A 551 16.01 10.47 2.17
N LEU A 552 16.99 11.37 2.11
CA LEU A 552 18.08 11.41 3.08
C LEU A 552 17.58 11.73 4.50
N ARG A 553 16.60 12.63 4.65
CA ARG A 553 16.01 12.97 5.94
C ARG A 553 15.45 11.75 6.68
N HIS A 554 14.82 10.84 5.94
CA HIS A 554 14.23 9.64 6.52
C HIS A 554 15.23 8.50 6.68
N VAL A 555 16.25 8.41 5.83
CA VAL A 555 17.21 7.28 5.83
C VAL A 555 18.41 7.50 6.75
N LEU A 556 18.91 8.73 6.88
CA LEU A 556 20.11 9.02 7.69
C LEU A 556 19.95 8.60 9.16
N PRO A 557 18.85 8.90 9.88
CA PRO A 557 18.72 8.44 11.26
C PRO A 557 18.82 6.91 11.40
N ASP A 558 18.23 6.16 10.46
CA ASP A 558 18.25 4.69 10.44
C ASP A 558 19.63 4.14 10.01
N ALA A 559 20.36 4.84 9.14
CA ALA A 559 21.70 4.46 8.68
C ALA A 559 22.83 4.84 9.64
N ALA A 560 22.58 5.74 10.60
CA ALA A 560 23.60 6.23 11.53
C ALA A 560 24.32 5.12 12.32
N PRO A 561 23.65 4.08 12.87
CA PRO A 561 24.32 2.99 13.57
C PRO A 561 25.32 2.19 12.70
N LEU A 562 25.16 2.25 11.38
CA LEU A 562 26.04 1.56 10.44
C LEU A 562 27.34 2.32 10.17
N VAL A 563 27.45 3.57 10.62
CA VAL A 563 28.65 4.40 10.44
C VAL A 563 29.79 3.81 11.27
N GLY A 564 30.78 3.25 10.58
CA GLY A 564 31.92 2.55 11.17
C GLY A 564 31.71 1.04 11.34
N ALA A 565 30.49 0.54 11.21
CA ALA A 565 30.19 -0.90 11.19
C ALA A 565 30.27 -1.48 9.77
N GLN A 566 29.80 -0.75 8.77
CA GLN A 566 29.77 -1.19 7.37
C GLN A 566 30.71 -0.33 6.50
N PRO A 567 31.44 -0.94 5.54
CA PRO A 567 32.38 -0.23 4.69
C PRO A 567 31.65 0.72 3.74
N GLY A 568 32.23 1.90 3.49
CA GLY A 568 31.68 2.91 2.58
C GLY A 568 30.50 3.72 3.13
N VAL A 569 29.73 3.20 4.09
CA VAL A 569 28.57 3.91 4.67
C VAL A 569 28.98 5.22 5.32
N GLY A 570 30.07 5.25 6.10
CA GLY A 570 30.53 6.48 6.75
C GLY A 570 30.80 7.62 5.75
N ARG A 571 31.47 7.32 4.63
CA ARG A 571 31.76 8.30 3.57
C ARG A 571 30.47 8.79 2.91
N ALA A 572 29.58 7.88 2.51
CA ALA A 572 28.30 8.25 1.89
C ALA A 572 27.39 9.05 2.84
N PHE A 573 27.36 8.66 4.12
CA PHE A 573 26.62 9.34 5.17
C PHE A 573 27.12 10.77 5.40
N ALA A 574 28.44 10.96 5.51
CA ALA A 574 29.05 12.27 5.65
C ALA A 574 28.77 13.16 4.42
N ALA A 575 28.90 12.61 3.21
CA ALA A 575 28.61 13.35 1.97
C ALA A 575 27.14 13.78 1.92
N ALA A 576 26.21 12.87 2.22
CA ALA A 576 24.78 13.15 2.28
C ALA A 576 24.43 14.27 3.27
N LEU A 577 25.07 14.31 4.45
CA LEU A 577 24.87 15.39 5.42
C LEU A 577 25.40 16.73 4.93
N VAL A 578 26.59 16.74 4.32
CA VAL A 578 27.22 17.99 3.84
C VAL A 578 26.47 18.58 2.65
N GLU A 579 26.01 17.76 1.72
CA GLU A 579 25.28 18.19 0.52
C GLU A 579 23.81 18.58 0.81
N MET A 580 23.26 18.16 1.95
CA MET A 580 21.88 18.45 2.33
C MET A 580 21.64 19.96 2.53
N PRO A 581 20.47 20.50 2.14
CA PRO A 581 20.09 21.88 2.45
C PRO A 581 20.05 22.15 3.97
N PRO A 582 20.41 23.36 4.44
CA PRO A 582 20.43 23.70 5.87
C PRO A 582 19.18 23.36 6.69
N PRO A 583 17.93 23.64 6.23
CA PRO A 583 16.75 23.35 7.05
C PRO A 583 16.54 21.84 7.26
N GLU A 584 16.80 21.03 6.23
CA GLU A 584 16.65 19.58 6.32
C GLU A 584 17.79 18.97 7.13
N ARG A 585 19.02 19.49 6.98
CA ARG A 585 20.17 19.08 7.80
C ARG A 585 19.88 19.35 9.28
N ALA A 586 19.37 20.54 9.61
CA ALA A 586 19.01 20.88 10.99
C ALA A 586 17.96 19.91 11.56
N ALA A 587 16.95 19.52 10.77
CA ALA A 587 15.94 18.55 11.19
C ALA A 587 16.54 17.16 11.48
N VAL A 588 17.46 16.67 10.64
CA VAL A 588 18.14 15.37 10.86
C VAL A 588 19.03 15.42 12.09
N LEU A 589 19.77 16.52 12.30
CA LEU A 589 20.72 16.65 13.41
C LEU A 589 20.05 16.69 14.79
N GLN A 590 18.73 16.92 14.87
CA GLN A 590 17.94 16.76 16.10
C GLN A 590 17.82 15.29 16.56
N THR A 591 18.13 14.32 15.69
CA THR A 591 18.01 12.88 15.97
C THR A 591 19.33 12.19 16.37
N THR A 592 20.35 12.98 16.71
CA THR A 592 21.74 12.52 16.97
C THR A 592 21.95 11.72 18.27
N ALA A 593 20.91 11.53 19.09
CA ALA A 593 21.01 10.90 20.41
C ALA A 593 21.59 9.46 20.35
N GLY A 594 21.22 8.69 19.33
CA GLY A 594 21.66 7.29 19.14
C GLY A 594 22.81 7.09 18.14
N TRP A 595 23.45 8.15 17.67
CA TRP A 595 24.46 8.05 16.62
C TRP A 595 25.83 7.62 17.19
N PRO A 596 26.66 6.91 16.41
CA PRO A 596 28.08 6.67 16.73
C PRO A 596 28.88 7.95 16.43
N LYS A 597 28.89 8.86 17.40
CA LYS A 597 29.31 10.26 17.27
C LYS A 597 30.76 10.39 16.83
N LEU A 598 31.65 9.60 17.43
CA LEU A 598 33.06 9.62 17.07
C LEU A 598 33.26 9.18 15.61
N GLN A 599 32.59 8.12 15.18
CA GLN A 599 32.70 7.58 13.83
C GLN A 599 32.10 8.53 12.80
N VAL A 600 30.99 9.20 13.12
CA VAL A 600 30.42 10.27 12.27
C VAL A 600 31.41 11.44 12.14
N ALA A 601 32.00 11.89 13.24
CA ALA A 601 32.99 12.97 13.22
C ALA A 601 34.29 12.58 12.47
N GLN A 602 34.70 11.31 12.56
CA GLN A 602 35.81 10.76 11.79
C GLN A 602 35.50 10.75 10.29
N ALA A 603 34.33 10.24 9.90
CA ALA A 603 33.90 10.16 8.51
C ALA A 603 33.74 11.54 7.86
N LEU A 604 33.24 12.53 8.62
CA LEU A 604 33.10 13.90 8.16
C LEU A 604 34.45 14.53 7.83
N LEU A 605 35.44 14.39 8.71
CA LEU A 605 36.76 14.99 8.49
C LEU A 605 37.64 14.17 7.54
N SER A 606 37.45 12.86 7.45
CA SER A 606 38.10 12.08 6.39
C SER A 606 37.59 12.51 5.02
N LEU A 607 36.29 12.77 4.87
CA LEU A 607 35.72 13.29 3.62
C LEU A 607 36.29 14.66 3.25
N ALA A 608 36.38 15.59 4.21
CA ALA A 608 36.98 16.91 3.95
C ALA A 608 38.44 16.81 3.51
N LYS A 609 39.22 15.90 4.11
CA LYS A 609 40.60 15.61 3.72
C LYS A 609 40.70 14.94 2.35
N GLU A 610 39.81 13.99 2.05
CA GLU A 610 39.72 13.35 0.73
C GLU A 610 39.41 14.37 -0.38
N GLN A 611 38.58 15.36 -0.08
CA GLN A 611 38.25 16.45 -1.00
C GLN A 611 39.33 17.54 -1.08
N ALA A 612 40.40 17.43 -0.28
CA ALA A 612 41.48 18.40 -0.17
C ALA A 612 40.97 19.83 0.09
N LEU A 613 39.98 19.98 0.99
CA LEU A 613 39.46 21.29 1.35
C LEU A 613 40.50 22.08 2.16
N ASP A 614 40.68 23.36 1.85
CA ASP A 614 41.55 24.24 2.63
C ASP A 614 40.91 24.64 3.97
N HIS A 615 39.58 24.74 3.99
CA HIS A 615 38.77 25.13 5.15
C HIS A 615 37.47 24.32 5.19
N LEU A 616 36.91 24.18 6.39
CA LEU A 616 35.61 23.54 6.56
C LEU A 616 34.50 24.43 5.99
N LEU A 617 33.43 23.82 5.52
CA LEU A 617 32.21 24.53 5.13
C LEU A 617 31.23 24.63 6.31
N GLY A 618 30.27 25.56 6.25
CA GLY A 618 29.20 25.69 7.26
C GLY A 618 28.47 24.37 7.56
N ALA A 619 28.27 23.53 6.54
CA ALA A 619 27.66 22.22 6.72
C ALA A 619 28.48 21.28 7.63
N HIS A 620 29.81 21.33 7.56
CA HIS A 620 30.67 20.53 8.45
C HIS A 620 30.55 21.05 9.88
N ALA A 621 30.50 22.36 10.05
CA ALA A 621 30.40 23.01 11.35
C ALA A 621 29.06 22.70 12.05
N ASP A 622 27.95 22.71 11.31
CA ASP A 622 26.63 22.31 11.82
C ASP A 622 26.64 20.88 12.37
N VAL A 623 27.20 19.93 11.60
CA VAL A 623 27.28 18.51 11.98
C VAL A 623 28.18 18.33 13.20
N LEU A 624 29.37 18.94 13.21
CA LEU A 624 30.29 18.86 14.34
C LEU A 624 29.68 19.43 15.61
N LEU A 625 28.99 20.57 15.52
CA LEU A 625 28.30 21.18 16.65
C LEU A 625 27.25 20.23 17.23
N ALA A 626 26.38 19.66 16.39
CA ALA A 626 25.34 18.74 16.84
C ALA A 626 25.89 17.45 17.48
N VAL A 627 26.93 16.88 16.88
CA VAL A 627 27.56 15.63 17.35
C VAL A 627 28.35 15.86 18.64
N ILE A 628 29.06 16.99 18.79
CA ILE A 628 29.92 17.26 19.94
C ILE A 628 29.14 17.83 21.14
N CYS A 629 28.10 18.65 20.89
CA CYS A 629 27.33 19.27 21.97
C CYS A 629 26.26 18.36 22.59
N THR A 630 26.17 17.11 22.15
CA THR A 630 25.34 16.08 22.77
C THR A 630 26.22 15.05 23.52
N PRO A 631 25.69 14.26 24.46
CA PRO A 631 26.52 13.37 25.30
C PRO A 631 27.41 12.42 24.48
N LEU A 632 28.73 12.51 24.61
CA LEU A 632 29.68 11.74 23.80
C LEU A 632 29.65 10.25 24.16
N ASP A 633 29.83 9.40 23.14
CA ASP A 633 29.69 7.94 23.18
C ASP A 633 31.00 7.21 23.52
N ALA A 634 32.12 7.62 22.92
CA ALA A 634 33.43 6.97 23.04
C ALA A 634 34.26 7.47 24.23
N GLY A 635 35.27 6.68 24.61
CA GLY A 635 36.24 7.04 25.64
C GLY A 635 37.02 8.32 25.30
N LYS A 636 37.45 9.05 26.34
CA LYS A 636 38.17 10.33 26.21
C LYS A 636 39.43 10.23 25.36
N GLU A 637 40.13 9.11 25.39
CA GLU A 637 41.36 8.88 24.61
C GLU A 637 41.11 8.90 23.11
N ALA A 638 40.02 8.27 22.66
CA ALA A 638 39.68 8.20 21.24
C ALA A 638 39.31 9.59 20.69
N TRP A 639 38.53 10.36 21.46
CA TRP A 639 38.23 11.75 21.14
C TRP A 639 39.46 12.66 21.18
N ALA A 640 40.39 12.42 22.11
CA ALA A 640 41.66 13.17 22.16
C ALA A 640 42.55 12.87 20.94
N ALA A 641 42.64 11.60 20.52
CA ALA A 641 43.36 11.21 19.31
C ALA A 641 42.73 11.84 18.07
N TRP A 642 41.40 11.83 17.97
CA TRP A 642 40.67 12.50 16.89
C TRP A 642 40.93 14.01 16.87
N LEU A 643 40.85 14.69 18.01
CA LEU A 643 41.14 16.13 18.11
C LEU A 643 42.58 16.41 17.63
N LYS A 644 43.56 15.63 18.09
CA LYS A 644 44.97 15.80 17.70
C LYS A 644 45.19 15.65 16.19
N ALA A 645 44.49 14.72 15.55
CA ALA A 645 44.61 14.46 14.11
C ALA A 645 43.90 15.50 13.22
N ASN A 646 43.05 16.34 13.81
CA ASN A 646 42.13 17.23 13.09
C ASN A 646 42.21 18.69 13.55
N LYS A 647 43.07 19.00 14.52
CA LYS A 647 43.25 20.33 15.13
C LYS A 647 43.43 21.46 14.12
N ASP A 648 44.10 21.22 13.00
CA ASP A 648 44.39 22.27 12.02
C ASP A 648 43.09 22.76 11.35
N TYR A 649 42.22 21.86 10.88
CA TYR A 649 40.90 22.21 10.36
C TYR A 649 40.01 22.88 11.40
N LEU A 650 39.99 22.34 12.63
CA LEU A 650 39.12 22.85 13.70
C LEU A 650 39.51 24.26 14.16
N TYR A 651 40.81 24.56 14.23
CA TYR A 651 41.28 25.88 14.67
C TYR A 651 41.33 26.90 13.53
N VAL A 652 41.53 26.48 12.27
CA VAL A 652 41.29 27.35 11.12
C VAL A 652 39.83 27.79 11.08
N GLY A 653 38.89 26.91 11.44
CA GLY A 653 37.47 27.27 11.59
C GLY A 653 37.16 28.33 12.66
N LEU A 654 38.07 28.61 13.60
CA LEU A 654 37.94 29.75 14.52
C LEU A 654 38.29 31.09 13.84
N CYS A 655 39.02 31.03 12.73
CA CYS A 655 39.43 32.20 11.95
C CYS A 655 38.40 32.61 10.89
N ASP A 656 37.41 31.77 10.63
CA ASP A 656 36.35 31.97 9.65
C ASP A 656 35.13 32.65 10.30
N GLU A 657 34.65 33.74 9.70
CA GLU A 657 33.56 34.56 10.25
C GLU A 657 32.21 33.82 10.33
N ASP A 658 31.98 32.86 9.45
CA ASP A 658 30.74 32.09 9.40
C ASP A 658 30.76 30.91 10.39
N LEU A 659 31.96 30.43 10.76
CA LEU A 659 32.13 29.20 11.55
C LEU A 659 32.58 29.45 12.99
N CYS A 660 33.18 30.60 13.28
CA CYS A 660 33.90 30.84 14.53
C CYS A 660 33.05 30.57 15.78
N GLN A 661 31.77 30.98 15.76
CA GLN A 661 30.86 30.79 16.90
C GLN A 661 30.49 29.32 17.12
N GLN A 662 30.19 28.58 16.05
CA GLN A 662 29.86 27.16 16.12
C GLN A 662 31.08 26.35 16.58
N MET A 663 32.25 26.63 16.00
CA MET A 663 33.51 25.96 16.36
C MET A 663 33.95 26.26 17.79
N SER A 664 33.85 27.51 18.24
CA SER A 664 34.13 27.89 19.63
C SER A 664 33.25 27.10 20.62
N THR A 665 31.95 27.00 20.33
CA THR A 665 31.00 26.25 21.19
C THR A 665 31.29 24.75 21.22
N ALA A 666 31.54 24.15 20.05
CA ALA A 666 31.90 22.74 19.94
C ALA A 666 33.22 22.43 20.67
N LEU A 667 34.26 23.23 20.43
CA LEU A 667 35.57 23.05 21.06
C LEU A 667 35.52 23.21 22.58
N LEU A 668 34.79 24.21 23.09
CA LEU A 668 34.62 24.40 24.54
C LEU A 668 33.96 23.16 25.19
N THR A 669 32.94 22.61 24.52
CA THR A 669 32.25 21.40 24.99
C THR A 669 33.17 20.18 24.96
N LEU A 670 33.94 20.02 23.88
CA LEU A 670 34.90 18.93 23.74
C LEU A 670 36.03 19.02 24.77
N PHE A 671 36.57 20.22 25.02
CA PHE A 671 37.62 20.43 26.02
C PHE A 671 37.11 20.15 27.43
N ARG A 672 35.85 20.48 27.73
CA ARG A 672 35.23 20.13 29.01
C ARG A 672 35.18 18.62 29.24
N PHE A 673 34.93 17.85 28.18
CA PHE A 673 34.95 16.40 28.24
C PHE A 673 36.37 15.84 28.39
N LEU A 674 37.32 16.33 27.58
CA LEU A 674 38.69 15.81 27.49
C LEU A 674 39.61 16.20 28.66
N ARG A 675 39.39 17.37 29.29
CA ARG A 675 40.28 17.94 30.31
C ARG A 675 41.74 17.99 29.85
N GLU A 676 42.68 17.45 30.61
CA GLU A 676 44.12 17.46 30.35
C GLU A 676 44.51 16.91 28.97
N LEU A 677 43.72 15.98 28.43
CA LEU A 677 43.99 15.37 27.12
C LEU A 677 43.85 16.35 25.93
N ALA A 678 43.22 17.51 26.13
CA ALA A 678 43.15 18.56 25.11
C ALA A 678 44.41 19.44 25.05
N LEU A 679 45.15 19.58 26.15
CA LEU A 679 46.32 20.48 26.26
C LEU A 679 47.39 20.29 25.18
N PRO A 680 47.72 19.07 24.70
CA PRO A 680 48.71 18.87 23.64
C PRO A 680 48.40 19.58 22.31
N THR A 681 47.15 20.04 22.12
CA THR A 681 46.72 20.76 20.90
C THR A 681 46.79 22.29 21.04
N PHE A 682 47.04 22.81 22.24
CA PHE A 682 46.98 24.25 22.53
C PHE A 682 48.06 25.08 21.81
N SER A 683 49.19 24.47 21.42
CA SER A 683 50.20 25.16 20.61
C SER A 683 49.66 25.59 19.24
N THR A 684 48.84 24.73 18.60
CA THR A 684 48.18 25.05 17.33
C THR A 684 47.04 26.04 17.53
N LEU A 685 46.29 25.92 18.64
CA LEU A 685 45.27 26.91 19.03
C LEU A 685 45.90 28.30 19.16
N PHE A 686 47.02 28.40 19.88
CA PHE A 686 47.75 29.66 20.06
C PHE A 686 48.22 30.26 18.73
N SER A 687 48.75 29.43 17.83
CA SER A 687 49.13 29.90 16.48
C SER A 687 47.93 30.48 15.72
N SER A 688 46.75 29.89 15.86
CA SER A 688 45.52 30.36 15.19
C SER A 688 45.01 31.67 15.81
N LEU A 689 45.07 31.80 17.15
CA LEU A 689 44.75 33.03 17.88
C LEU A 689 45.67 34.20 17.50
N ARG A 690 46.95 33.91 17.22
CA ARG A 690 47.90 34.91 16.73
C ARG A 690 47.50 35.45 15.36
N MET A 691 47.03 34.59 14.45
CA MET A 691 46.53 35.02 13.14
C MET A 691 45.29 35.91 13.27
N LEU A 692 44.36 35.55 14.15
CA LEU A 692 43.15 36.33 14.46
C LEU A 692 43.42 37.73 15.01
N SER A 693 44.54 37.88 15.71
CA SER A 693 44.92 39.12 16.38
C SER A 693 45.78 40.04 15.50
N GLY A 694 45.99 39.67 14.23
CA GLY A 694 46.66 40.51 13.23
C GLY A 694 45.77 41.67 12.73
N PRO A 695 46.33 42.58 11.89
CA PRO A 695 45.61 43.72 11.36
C PRO A 695 44.39 43.36 10.48
N ASP A 696 44.37 42.16 9.91
CA ASP A 696 43.30 41.65 9.03
C ASP A 696 42.26 40.78 9.77
N GLY A 697 42.31 40.71 11.10
CA GLY A 697 41.42 39.87 11.89
C GLY A 697 39.99 40.40 11.98
N HIS A 698 38.99 39.55 11.67
CA HIS A 698 37.58 39.91 11.75
C HIS A 698 37.10 40.04 13.21
N PRO A 699 36.34 41.09 13.59
CA PRO A 699 35.95 41.36 14.98
C PRO A 699 35.05 40.28 15.59
N MET A 700 34.24 39.59 14.79
CA MET A 700 33.41 38.47 15.28
C MET A 700 34.27 37.29 15.73
N CYS A 701 35.30 36.94 14.95
CA CYS A 701 36.20 35.86 15.30
C CYS A 701 37.03 36.20 16.55
N GLN A 702 37.46 37.46 16.69
CA GLN A 702 38.13 37.96 17.90
C GLN A 702 37.24 37.84 19.14
N THR A 703 35.98 38.26 19.03
CA THR A 703 35.00 38.16 20.12
C THR A 703 34.71 36.70 20.49
N SER A 704 34.60 35.83 19.49
CA SER A 704 34.36 34.39 19.69
C SER A 704 35.55 33.69 20.36
N ALA A 705 36.77 34.05 19.97
CA ALA A 705 38.00 33.57 20.59
C ALA A 705 38.18 34.09 22.03
N ASP A 706 37.84 35.36 22.31
CA ASP A 706 37.87 35.91 23.67
C ASP A 706 36.86 35.18 24.57
N THR A 707 35.69 34.87 24.02
CA THR A 707 34.65 34.07 24.70
C THR A 707 35.12 32.64 24.97
N LEU A 708 35.80 32.00 24.00
CA LEU A 708 36.38 30.66 24.14
C LEU A 708 37.39 30.61 25.29
N LEU A 709 38.35 31.54 25.30
CA LEU A 709 39.41 31.60 26.30
C LEU A 709 38.87 31.92 27.69
N THR A 710 37.92 32.87 27.77
CA THR A 710 37.19 33.17 29.00
C THR A 710 36.44 31.94 29.52
N GLY A 711 35.77 31.19 28.63
CA GLY A 711 35.11 29.93 28.95
C GLY A 711 36.08 28.89 29.50
N LEU A 712 37.23 28.72 28.85
CA LEU A 712 38.27 27.79 29.29
C LEU A 712 38.84 28.15 30.65
N TYR A 713 39.11 29.43 30.92
CA TYR A 713 39.61 29.88 32.22
C TYR A 713 38.60 29.60 33.34
N ARG A 714 37.30 29.85 33.09
CA ARG A 714 36.21 29.59 34.06
C ARG A 714 36.01 28.10 34.36
N MET A 715 36.51 27.20 33.53
CA MET A 715 36.44 25.76 33.78
C MET A 715 37.41 25.28 34.87
N GLY A 716 38.37 26.11 35.28
CA GLY A 716 39.36 25.79 36.31
C GLY A 716 40.50 24.91 35.80
N GLU A 717 41.25 24.30 36.71
CA GLU A 717 42.42 23.48 36.36
C GLU A 717 41.99 22.24 35.55
N PRO A 718 42.77 21.88 34.49
CA PRO A 718 44.09 22.42 34.10
C PRO A 718 44.05 23.64 33.16
N PHE A 719 42.86 24.10 32.77
CA PHE A 719 42.69 25.10 31.72
C PHE A 719 42.97 26.52 32.22
N SER A 720 42.66 26.84 33.48
CA SER A 720 42.99 28.13 34.09
C SER A 720 44.49 28.42 34.04
N GLY A 721 45.34 27.47 34.44
CA GLY A 721 46.79 27.59 34.36
C GLY A 721 47.30 27.68 32.91
N ALA A 722 46.74 26.89 32.00
CA ALA A 722 47.12 26.93 30.59
C ALA A 722 46.77 28.27 29.92
N VAL A 723 45.57 28.80 30.16
CA VAL A 723 45.14 30.10 29.64
C VAL A 723 45.94 31.25 30.27
N ALA A 724 46.22 31.20 31.58
CA ALA A 724 47.04 32.20 32.24
C ALA A 724 48.47 32.27 31.65
N LYS A 725 49.06 31.10 31.36
CA LYS A 725 50.36 31.03 30.67
C LYS A 725 50.29 31.63 29.27
N LEU A 726 49.26 31.29 28.50
CA LEU A 726 49.04 31.84 27.15
C LEU A 726 48.90 33.37 27.18
N VAL A 727 48.09 33.92 28.10
CA VAL A 727 47.92 35.38 28.26
C VAL A 727 49.23 36.08 28.61
N GLY A 728 50.09 35.44 29.40
CA GLY A 728 51.45 35.94 29.70
C GLY A 728 52.30 36.12 28.44
N GLU A 729 52.10 35.26 27.43
CA GLU A 729 52.80 35.28 26.14
C GLU A 729 52.12 36.20 25.10
N PHE A 730 51.03 36.90 25.46
CA PHE A 730 50.30 37.73 24.49
C PHE A 730 51.03 39.00 24.10
N GLU A 731 51.11 39.24 22.78
CA GLU A 731 51.56 40.50 22.18
C GLU A 731 50.48 41.60 22.32
N ALA A 732 50.89 42.87 22.20
CA ALA A 732 49.99 44.03 22.36
C ALA A 732 48.67 43.95 21.55
N PRO A 733 48.64 43.58 20.26
CA PRO A 733 47.39 43.51 19.50
C PRO A 733 46.47 42.38 19.99
N MET A 734 47.03 41.26 20.46
CA MET A 734 46.26 40.13 21.00
C MET A 734 45.68 40.46 22.39
N ARG A 735 46.38 41.25 23.20
CA ARG A 735 45.83 41.77 24.47
C ARG A 735 44.67 42.74 24.25
N GLN A 736 44.69 43.48 23.15
CA GLN A 736 43.59 44.37 22.77
C GLN A 736 42.38 43.57 22.26
N ALA A 737 42.62 42.56 21.42
CA ALA A 737 41.57 41.71 20.85
C ALA A 737 40.89 40.81 21.91
N MET A 738 41.66 40.25 22.85
CA MET A 738 41.18 39.33 23.89
C MET A 738 41.00 40.01 25.26
N GLY A 739 40.41 41.21 25.24
CA GLY A 739 40.38 42.11 26.38
C GLY A 739 39.63 41.55 27.60
N GLN A 740 38.58 40.74 27.41
CA GLN A 740 37.83 40.16 28.54
C GLN A 740 38.63 39.07 29.24
N THR A 741 39.29 38.21 28.47
CA THR A 741 40.15 37.14 29.01
C THR A 741 41.31 37.74 29.79
N VAL A 742 41.99 38.75 29.24
CA VAL A 742 43.12 39.42 29.90
C VAL A 742 42.70 40.00 31.25
N LYS A 743 41.57 40.72 31.29
CA LYS A 743 40.97 41.26 32.52
C LYS A 743 40.73 40.15 33.56
N LEU A 744 40.04 39.10 33.15
CA LEU A 744 39.70 37.96 34.02
C LEU A 744 40.92 37.24 34.60
N VAL A 745 41.98 37.06 33.81
CA VAL A 745 43.24 36.43 34.26
C VAL A 745 44.04 37.38 35.16
N SER A 746 44.07 38.67 34.84
CA SER A 746 44.82 39.69 35.60
C SER A 746 44.15 40.11 36.92
N GLY A 747 42.90 39.71 37.15
CA GLY A 747 42.12 40.07 38.34
C GLY A 747 41.62 41.53 38.35
N ALA A 748 41.59 42.18 37.18
CA ALA A 748 41.14 43.55 36.96
C ALA A 748 39.82 43.56 36.19
#